data_AF-E1R744-F1
#
_entry.id   AF-E1R744-F1
#
_cell.length_a   1.000
_cell.length_b   1.000
_cell.length_c   1.000
_cell.angle_alpha   90.00
_cell.angle_beta   90.00
_cell.angle_gamma   90.00
#
_symmetry.space_group_name_H-M   'P 1'
#
loop_
_entity.id
_entity.type
_entity.pdbx_description
1 polymer ?
#
loop_
_entity_poly.entity_id
_entity_poly.type
_entity_poly.pdbx_seq_one_letter_code
_entity_poly.pdbx_strand_id
1 'polypeptide(L)'
;MVYINRIVMLSRFFSYRFFMVFPLLISLLCFSCATRYPNAYLDTSMYRIEQDRKTIEEEEGLSFPLSEQQYLKEDINGHLPESIYIKTRTQTFNTNYYFILVDGRIYYKSRDKETKPTDWALLTRTGLPHRRFSLNFHHASRIVEISADADELMALSDEGVFYRIKLGYSLRQRKERWYDVQGWPYESELKMNPLVVGNRAWSIGIRNDQVLWYEDIYHNQHHYGTMGINTIYVLGKEGQEIRFADTGLPSDFSHNLLGPERGSFIAESISASASTMFLINAAGEMYTRLADFDTVGSDPMFYKYTYEKRDFGIAGSDYRSNFTPWALPSEPWQKQPSVNLSAGARLSRRITILQTGKGNEARELRVAGSNSAGENGYYYKMLTDQTWSFRKAPLFLSEEDFLDDQLIRKGSAPRGLRQEHAFEGRLWTDNVPDSEYTFSIPDFSIQEGSCHLIMQRGEESFTLVLHPVEMWTYLKRYNPGRDGTAKLFFITTEVPKTDYETLSPEFSSMIRDYIAPESLQLFAYVAEATSDYVLIKPKTSHNQRSYLFLTKPGEEKPYTPDILRTGAEGDDELISRYMSEELVLKDPDFVDIRRRSEVEKKLAENIEYRKTLDKALRLFRGYARSSDLSRLAYSAFDGLSFVTFMQHIDFPKIKTLTMFGEPIMANNHNLYTAMAENKDWLYGNIIALLDLRIAAYRELLEDFDDNNYTATVSPHYAEDYIGYFRKLGIPSSARGSLFLSEGTSAQGKIFPISPLFPGFLIVNDDTSDLILVELVKPEQAISNLLQDDQKEKILKTKVRFYLMHASYEEETALSSLQGANGWIEWDDSHLTVIQRISLFKAKRVFIAFTH
;
A
#
# COMPACT_ATOMS: atom_id res chain seq x y z
N MET A 1 -47.18 -22.51 -24.33
CA MET A 1 -46.02 -22.08 -25.15
C MET A 1 -45.93 -20.56 -25.38
N VAL A 2 -47.04 -19.82 -25.53
CA VAL A 2 -47.00 -18.35 -25.77
C VAL A 2 -46.65 -17.52 -24.51
N TYR A 3 -46.85 -18.06 -23.30
CA TYR A 3 -46.50 -17.40 -22.03
C TYR A 3 -45.01 -17.43 -21.69
N ILE A 4 -44.27 -18.48 -22.12
CA ILE A 4 -42.83 -18.63 -21.87
C ILE A 4 -42.02 -17.68 -22.78
N ASN A 5 -42.47 -17.46 -24.03
CA ASN A 5 -41.83 -16.51 -24.94
C ASN A 5 -42.02 -15.04 -24.52
N ARG A 6 -43.09 -14.69 -23.79
CA ARG A 6 -43.27 -13.34 -23.24
C ARG A 6 -42.37 -13.07 -22.03
N ILE A 7 -42.10 -14.07 -21.19
CA ILE A 7 -41.15 -13.95 -20.07
C ILE A 7 -39.69 -13.86 -20.58
N VAL A 8 -39.35 -14.57 -21.65
CA VAL A 8 -38.02 -14.48 -22.30
C VAL A 8 -37.84 -13.16 -23.07
N MET A 9 -38.90 -12.57 -23.65
CA MET A 9 -38.84 -11.23 -24.22
C MET A 9 -38.76 -10.13 -23.15
N LEU A 10 -39.51 -10.25 -22.05
CA LEU A 10 -39.43 -9.30 -20.93
C LEU A 10 -38.06 -9.38 -20.23
N SER A 11 -37.44 -10.55 -20.11
CA SER A 11 -36.08 -10.66 -19.57
C SER A 11 -35.02 -10.06 -20.51
N ARG A 12 -35.19 -10.18 -21.83
CA ARG A 12 -34.34 -9.52 -22.85
C ARG A 12 -34.55 -8.01 -22.93
N PHE A 13 -35.77 -7.53 -22.69
CA PHE A 13 -36.10 -6.09 -22.69
C PHE A 13 -35.67 -5.41 -21.38
N PHE A 14 -35.79 -6.10 -20.23
CA PHE A 14 -35.25 -5.64 -18.96
C PHE A 14 -33.72 -5.66 -18.97
N SER A 15 -33.07 -6.71 -19.46
CA SER A 15 -31.60 -6.74 -19.52
C SER A 15 -31.05 -5.57 -20.34
N TYR A 16 -31.62 -5.21 -21.49
CA TYR A 16 -31.09 -4.10 -22.30
C TYR A 16 -31.25 -2.70 -21.68
N ARG A 17 -32.35 -2.41 -20.97
CA ARG A 17 -32.53 -1.12 -20.27
C ARG A 17 -31.87 -1.10 -18.90
N PHE A 18 -31.81 -2.22 -18.19
CA PHE A 18 -31.07 -2.35 -16.93
C PHE A 18 -29.55 -2.27 -17.18
N PHE A 19 -29.05 -2.74 -18.33
CA PHE A 19 -27.67 -2.47 -18.78
C PHE A 19 -27.39 -0.99 -19.11
N MET A 20 -28.41 -0.14 -19.27
CA MET A 20 -28.25 1.32 -19.37
C MET A 20 -28.40 2.03 -18.01
N VAL A 21 -29.21 1.49 -17.10
CA VAL A 21 -29.44 2.05 -15.76
C VAL A 21 -28.38 1.63 -14.75
N PHE A 22 -27.80 0.43 -14.88
CA PHE A 22 -26.74 -0.06 -13.98
C PHE A 22 -25.43 0.75 -14.09
N PRO A 23 -24.94 1.11 -15.29
CA PRO A 23 -23.88 2.11 -15.40
C PRO A 23 -24.30 3.46 -14.82
N LEU A 24 -25.58 3.82 -14.81
CA LEU A 24 -26.10 5.08 -14.28
C LEU A 24 -26.19 5.08 -12.73
N LEU A 25 -26.49 3.94 -12.12
CA LEU A 25 -26.47 3.71 -10.66
C LEU A 25 -25.03 3.57 -10.13
N ILE A 26 -24.17 2.84 -10.84
CA ILE A 26 -22.71 2.88 -10.61
C ILE A 26 -22.20 4.29 -10.87
N SER A 27 -22.66 4.99 -11.92
CA SER A 27 -22.30 6.38 -12.15
C SER A 27 -22.80 7.28 -11.02
N LEU A 28 -23.90 7.00 -10.32
CA LEU A 28 -24.34 7.77 -9.15
C LEU A 28 -23.43 7.52 -7.93
N LEU A 29 -23.03 6.27 -7.68
CA LEU A 29 -21.96 5.94 -6.74
C LEU A 29 -20.64 6.64 -7.14
N CYS A 30 -20.28 6.63 -8.42
CA CYS A 30 -19.07 7.24 -8.97
C CYS A 30 -19.16 8.77 -9.09
N PHE A 31 -20.34 9.37 -9.29
CA PHE A 31 -20.53 10.82 -9.36
C PHE A 31 -20.23 11.42 -7.98
N SER A 32 -20.53 10.69 -6.90
CA SER A 32 -20.10 11.09 -5.55
C SER A 32 -18.58 11.03 -5.38
N CYS A 33 -17.91 9.98 -5.89
CA CYS A 33 -16.44 9.91 -5.92
C CYS A 33 -15.80 10.94 -6.86
N ALA A 34 -16.50 11.39 -7.91
CA ALA A 34 -15.96 12.25 -8.98
C ALA A 34 -16.29 13.74 -8.85
N THR A 35 -17.29 14.12 -8.03
CA THR A 35 -17.73 15.51 -7.94
C THR A 35 -16.92 16.30 -6.90
N ARG A 36 -15.85 16.95 -7.41
CA ARG A 36 -15.01 18.01 -6.82
C ARG A 36 -13.61 17.58 -6.39
N TYR A 37 -12.79 17.20 -7.38
CA TYR A 37 -11.39 17.63 -7.37
C TYR A 37 -11.26 18.96 -8.12
N PRO A 38 -11.12 20.12 -7.46
CA PRO A 38 -10.40 21.23 -8.06
C PRO A 38 -8.91 20.86 -7.98
N ASN A 39 -8.31 20.58 -9.14
CA ASN A 39 -6.89 20.29 -9.41
C ASN A 39 -6.49 18.82 -9.54
N ALA A 40 -6.70 18.28 -10.73
CA ALA A 40 -5.88 17.20 -11.32
C ALA A 40 -4.38 17.59 -11.49
N TYR A 41 -3.96 18.77 -11.02
CA TYR A 41 -2.58 19.24 -10.97
C TYR A 41 -1.88 19.01 -9.63
N LEU A 42 -2.60 18.57 -8.58
CA LEU A 42 -2.00 18.31 -7.27
C LEU A 42 -1.33 16.92 -7.18
N ASP A 43 -1.70 15.99 -8.07
CA ASP A 43 -1.26 14.60 -8.06
C ASP A 43 0.20 14.42 -8.53
N THR A 44 0.64 15.15 -9.55
CA THR A 44 2.04 15.15 -10.02
C THR A 44 3.02 15.70 -9.00
N SER A 45 2.50 16.33 -7.97
CA SER A 45 3.28 17.25 -7.19
C SER A 45 3.60 16.69 -5.80
N MET A 46 2.89 15.65 -5.30
CA MET A 46 3.46 14.74 -4.29
C MET A 46 4.49 13.79 -4.95
N TYR A 47 4.23 13.36 -6.19
CA TYR A 47 5.19 12.59 -6.99
C TYR A 47 6.44 13.38 -7.43
N ARG A 48 6.40 14.72 -7.49
CA ARG A 48 7.59 15.58 -7.61
C ARG A 48 8.33 15.78 -6.29
N ILE A 49 7.72 15.45 -5.15
CA ILE A 49 8.20 15.87 -3.83
C ILE A 49 9.17 14.87 -3.19
N GLU A 50 9.38 13.70 -3.79
CA GLU A 50 10.41 12.73 -3.35
C GLU A 50 11.44 12.38 -4.42
N GLN A 51 11.36 12.97 -5.62
CA GLN A 51 12.31 12.70 -6.67
C GLN A 51 12.63 13.98 -7.43
N ASP A 52 13.49 14.82 -6.84
CA ASP A 52 14.41 15.55 -7.67
C ASP A 52 15.16 14.47 -8.47
N ARG A 53 14.85 14.39 -9.75
CA ARG A 53 15.44 13.43 -10.69
C ARG A 53 16.98 13.39 -10.54
N LYS A 54 17.56 14.54 -10.19
CA LYS A 54 18.96 14.70 -9.84
C LYS A 54 19.40 13.90 -8.62
N THR A 55 18.68 13.89 -7.51
CA THR A 55 19.14 13.21 -6.28
C THR A 55 19.16 11.69 -6.44
N ILE A 56 18.21 11.12 -7.18
CA ILE A 56 18.19 9.66 -7.45
C ILE A 56 19.18 9.25 -8.56
N GLU A 57 19.39 10.12 -9.55
CA GLU A 57 20.45 9.93 -10.56
C GLU A 57 21.86 10.11 -9.94
N GLU A 58 22.03 11.02 -8.96
CA GLU A 58 23.31 11.40 -8.36
C GLU A 58 23.71 10.58 -7.11
N GLU A 59 22.76 10.11 -6.28
CA GLU A 59 23.07 9.34 -5.04
C GLU A 59 23.01 7.81 -5.22
N GLU A 60 22.17 7.27 -6.11
CA GLU A 60 21.97 5.81 -6.25
C GLU A 60 22.41 5.22 -7.60
N GLY A 61 22.90 6.04 -8.54
CA GLY A 61 23.27 5.57 -9.88
C GLY A 61 22.09 4.95 -10.66
N LEU A 62 20.86 5.24 -10.27
CA LEU A 62 19.63 4.73 -10.89
C LEU A 62 19.30 5.56 -12.13
N SER A 63 19.89 5.20 -13.28
CA SER A 63 19.56 5.84 -14.55
C SER A 63 18.25 5.27 -15.12
N PHE A 64 17.19 6.07 -15.09
CA PHE A 64 16.18 6.05 -16.15
C PHE A 64 16.63 7.04 -17.22
N PRO A 65 16.72 6.66 -18.51
CA PRO A 65 16.45 5.35 -19.11
C PRO A 65 17.63 4.37 -19.03
N LEU A 66 17.40 3.11 -19.43
CA LEU A 66 18.47 2.16 -19.80
C LEU A 66 19.51 2.89 -20.67
N SER A 67 20.79 2.69 -20.39
CA SER A 67 21.86 3.20 -21.26
C SER A 67 21.72 2.61 -22.68
N GLU A 68 22.24 3.30 -23.70
CA GLU A 68 22.23 2.81 -25.09
C GLU A 68 22.85 1.40 -25.22
N GLN A 69 23.86 1.10 -24.40
CA GLN A 69 24.47 -0.23 -24.33
C GLN A 69 23.52 -1.27 -23.72
N GLN A 70 22.73 -0.91 -22.71
CA GLN A 70 21.70 -1.79 -22.14
C GLN A 70 20.56 -2.03 -23.14
N TYR A 71 20.18 -1.05 -23.96
CA TYR A 71 19.21 -1.25 -25.04
C TYR A 71 19.63 -2.34 -26.03
N LEU A 72 20.88 -2.29 -26.51
CA LEU A 72 21.39 -3.26 -27.47
C LEU A 72 21.44 -4.68 -26.90
N LYS A 73 21.61 -4.81 -25.58
CA LYS A 73 21.61 -6.10 -24.87
C LYS A 73 20.21 -6.71 -24.72
N GLU A 74 19.15 -5.93 -24.85
CA GLU A 74 17.76 -6.42 -24.80
C GLU A 74 17.29 -7.01 -26.15
N ASP A 75 18.00 -6.72 -27.25
CA ASP A 75 17.65 -7.19 -28.61
C ASP A 75 18.12 -8.63 -28.89
N ILE A 76 17.89 -9.55 -27.94
CA ILE A 76 18.36 -10.93 -28.04
C ILE A 76 17.73 -11.70 -29.21
N ASN A 77 16.60 -11.27 -29.76
CA ASN A 77 15.99 -11.91 -30.94
C ASN A 77 16.60 -11.38 -32.26
N GLY A 78 17.53 -10.42 -32.19
CA GLY A 78 18.13 -9.70 -33.32
C GLY A 78 17.42 -8.37 -33.60
N HIS A 79 18.05 -7.53 -34.42
CA HIS A 79 17.48 -6.24 -34.83
C HIS A 79 16.41 -6.43 -35.91
N LEU A 80 15.19 -5.90 -35.68
CA LEU A 80 14.03 -6.03 -36.57
C LEU A 80 13.83 -7.48 -37.12
N PRO A 81 13.71 -8.49 -36.25
CA PRO A 81 13.82 -9.89 -36.66
C PRO A 81 12.60 -10.40 -37.43
N GLU A 82 12.72 -11.58 -38.06
CA GLU A 82 11.56 -12.24 -38.67
C GLU A 82 10.50 -12.62 -37.61
N SER A 83 10.93 -13.08 -36.43
CA SER A 83 10.04 -13.45 -35.32
C SER A 83 10.70 -13.12 -33.99
N ILE A 84 9.86 -12.83 -32.98
CA ILE A 84 10.29 -12.70 -31.59
C ILE A 84 9.90 -13.99 -30.86
N TYR A 85 10.90 -14.67 -30.30
CA TYR A 85 10.75 -15.95 -29.60
C TYR A 85 10.70 -15.78 -28.09
N ILE A 86 11.47 -14.82 -27.56
CA ILE A 86 11.56 -14.50 -26.13
C ILE A 86 11.25 -13.03 -25.95
N LYS A 87 10.34 -12.71 -25.02
CA LYS A 87 10.01 -11.33 -24.64
C LYS A 87 11.17 -10.73 -23.83
N THR A 88 11.50 -9.49 -24.12
CA THR A 88 12.47 -8.64 -23.41
C THR A 88 11.87 -7.26 -23.18
N ARG A 89 12.63 -6.34 -22.56
CA ARG A 89 12.15 -4.96 -22.34
C ARG A 89 11.97 -4.17 -23.64
N THR A 90 12.64 -4.57 -24.72
CA THR A 90 12.59 -3.88 -26.02
C THR A 90 11.89 -4.68 -27.10
N GLN A 91 11.66 -5.99 -26.90
CA GLN A 91 11.09 -6.90 -27.90
C GLN A 91 9.98 -7.72 -27.28
N THR A 92 8.74 -7.61 -27.76
CA THR A 92 7.61 -8.34 -27.18
C THR A 92 6.58 -8.71 -28.24
N PHE A 93 5.55 -9.44 -27.86
CA PHE A 93 4.49 -9.84 -28.76
C PHE A 93 3.19 -10.13 -28.02
N ASN A 94 2.09 -9.93 -28.73
CA ASN A 94 0.77 -10.38 -28.31
C ASN A 94 0.24 -11.42 -29.30
N THR A 95 -1.05 -11.75 -29.25
CA THR A 95 -1.65 -12.77 -30.10
C THR A 95 -1.48 -12.47 -31.59
N ASN A 96 -1.51 -11.19 -31.99
CA ASN A 96 -1.60 -10.79 -33.40
C ASN A 96 -0.31 -10.16 -33.95
N TYR A 97 0.50 -9.54 -33.09
CA TYR A 97 1.62 -8.70 -33.53
C TYR A 97 2.90 -8.94 -32.72
N TYR A 98 4.02 -8.80 -33.40
CA TYR A 98 5.35 -8.58 -32.84
C TYR A 98 5.59 -7.07 -32.66
N PHE A 99 6.29 -6.68 -31.60
CA PHE A 99 6.65 -5.29 -31.28
C PHE A 99 8.12 -5.18 -30.93
N ILE A 100 8.76 -4.08 -31.36
CA ILE A 100 10.15 -3.79 -31.05
C ILE A 100 10.36 -2.28 -30.85
N LEU A 101 11.24 -1.91 -29.94
CA LEU A 101 11.72 -0.55 -29.78
C LEU A 101 12.94 -0.28 -30.66
N VAL A 102 12.87 0.78 -31.46
CA VAL A 102 14.01 1.29 -32.23
C VAL A 102 14.06 2.80 -32.02
N ASP A 103 15.17 3.27 -31.44
CA ASP A 103 15.41 4.69 -31.14
C ASP A 103 14.22 5.38 -30.45
N GLY A 104 13.72 4.74 -29.38
CA GLY A 104 12.62 5.30 -28.60
C GLY A 104 11.24 5.19 -29.24
N ARG A 105 11.09 4.52 -30.38
CA ARG A 105 9.83 4.37 -31.11
C ARG A 105 9.44 2.91 -31.24
N ILE A 106 8.13 2.66 -31.16
CA ILE A 106 7.54 1.34 -31.27
C ILE A 106 7.31 1.01 -32.74
N TYR A 107 7.95 -0.05 -33.20
CA TYR A 107 7.66 -0.72 -34.46
C TYR A 107 6.84 -1.96 -34.19
N TYR A 108 5.95 -2.30 -35.13
CA TYR A 108 5.14 -3.50 -35.06
C TYR A 108 5.08 -4.21 -36.41
N LYS A 109 4.87 -5.52 -36.36
CA LYS A 109 4.71 -6.39 -37.52
C LYS A 109 3.70 -7.48 -37.18
N SER A 110 2.87 -7.89 -38.12
CA SER A 110 1.94 -8.99 -37.86
C SER A 110 2.67 -10.32 -37.69
N ARG A 111 2.13 -11.16 -36.81
CA ARG A 111 2.55 -12.56 -36.64
C ARG A 111 1.98 -13.46 -37.72
N ASP A 112 0.89 -13.02 -38.36
CA ASP A 112 0.26 -13.68 -39.49
C ASP A 112 0.65 -12.95 -40.78
N LYS A 113 1.20 -13.70 -41.76
CA LYS A 113 1.65 -13.14 -43.05
C LYS A 113 0.48 -12.59 -43.89
N GLU A 114 -0.75 -12.95 -43.58
CA GLU A 114 -1.95 -12.42 -44.26
C GLU A 114 -2.45 -11.10 -43.64
N THR A 115 -2.02 -10.78 -42.43
CA THR A 115 -2.43 -9.58 -41.70
C THR A 115 -1.39 -8.47 -41.85
N LYS A 116 -1.84 -7.23 -42.10
CA LYS A 116 -0.94 -6.07 -42.24
C LYS A 116 -0.58 -5.45 -40.88
N PRO A 117 0.62 -4.87 -40.73
CA PRO A 117 1.68 -4.80 -41.73
C PRO A 117 2.49 -6.11 -41.75
N THR A 118 2.83 -6.57 -42.95
CA THR A 118 3.59 -7.80 -43.17
C THR A 118 5.09 -7.63 -42.90
N ASP A 119 5.55 -6.37 -42.83
CA ASP A 119 6.90 -5.97 -42.46
C ASP A 119 6.85 -4.93 -41.34
N TRP A 120 7.99 -4.62 -40.73
CA TRP A 120 8.08 -3.67 -39.62
C TRP A 120 7.64 -2.26 -40.04
N ALA A 121 6.67 -1.72 -39.31
CA ALA A 121 6.17 -0.36 -39.51
C ALA A 121 6.05 0.36 -38.17
N LEU A 122 6.04 1.70 -38.18
CA LEU A 122 5.78 2.50 -36.99
C LEU A 122 4.35 2.29 -36.50
N LEU A 123 4.20 1.91 -35.23
CA LEU A 123 2.89 1.75 -34.61
C LEU A 123 2.16 3.09 -34.58
N THR A 124 0.91 3.12 -35.05
CA THR A 124 0.12 4.36 -35.18
C THR A 124 0.82 5.47 -35.97
N ARG A 125 1.72 5.12 -36.91
CA ARG A 125 2.52 6.00 -37.79
C ARG A 125 3.66 6.77 -37.14
N THR A 126 3.60 7.04 -35.83
CA THR A 126 4.66 7.77 -35.12
C THR A 126 5.56 6.84 -34.30
N GLY A 127 5.08 5.66 -33.90
CA GLY A 127 5.72 4.80 -32.91
C GLY A 127 5.72 5.38 -31.49
N LEU A 128 5.05 6.50 -31.26
CA LEU A 128 4.94 7.17 -29.96
C LEU A 128 3.47 7.29 -29.54
N PRO A 129 3.16 7.13 -28.24
CA PRO A 129 1.84 7.42 -27.71
C PRO A 129 1.39 8.83 -28.07
N HIS A 130 0.21 8.92 -28.66
CA HIS A 130 -0.39 10.21 -29.02
C HIS A 130 -1.91 10.08 -29.09
N ARG A 131 -2.59 11.20 -28.82
CA ARG A 131 -4.04 11.28 -28.95
C ARG A 131 -4.45 12.57 -29.65
N ARG A 132 -4.96 12.43 -30.86
CA ARG A 132 -5.46 13.55 -31.66
C ARG A 132 -6.63 14.22 -30.92
N PHE A 133 -6.57 15.55 -30.77
CA PHE A 133 -7.60 16.40 -30.16
C PHE A 133 -7.82 16.22 -28.64
N SER A 134 -6.83 15.69 -27.91
CA SER A 134 -6.85 15.67 -26.44
C SER A 134 -5.84 16.67 -25.89
N LEU A 135 -6.31 17.76 -25.27
CA LEU A 135 -5.43 18.76 -24.65
C LEU A 135 -4.76 18.23 -23.37
N ASN A 136 -5.37 17.23 -22.73
CA ASN A 136 -4.90 16.65 -21.48
C ASN A 136 -4.20 15.30 -21.69
N PHE A 137 -3.72 15.01 -22.90
CA PHE A 137 -2.95 13.78 -23.14
C PHE A 137 -1.47 14.05 -22.90
N HIS A 138 -0.82 13.25 -22.05
CA HIS A 138 0.61 13.38 -21.80
C HIS A 138 1.39 12.78 -22.99
N HIS A 139 2.04 13.62 -23.78
CA HIS A 139 2.83 13.17 -24.93
C HIS A 139 4.24 12.73 -24.52
N ALA A 140 4.60 11.47 -24.81
CA ALA A 140 5.96 10.98 -24.59
C ALA A 140 6.92 11.46 -25.68
N SER A 141 8.13 11.88 -25.28
CA SER A 141 9.27 12.12 -26.19
C SER A 141 9.88 10.82 -26.69
N ARG A 142 9.97 9.81 -25.83
CA ARG A 142 10.63 8.54 -26.09
C ARG A 142 10.00 7.42 -25.28
N ILE A 143 9.90 6.23 -25.89
CA ILE A 143 9.53 4.99 -25.20
C ILE A 143 10.77 4.20 -24.86
N VAL A 144 10.84 3.74 -23.61
CA VAL A 144 12.02 3.10 -23.07
C VAL A 144 11.87 1.59 -22.92
N GLU A 145 10.67 1.12 -22.61
CA GLU A 145 10.38 -0.30 -22.41
C GLU A 145 8.96 -0.63 -22.89
N ILE A 146 8.73 -1.87 -23.31
CA ILE A 146 7.43 -2.38 -23.77
C ILE A 146 7.14 -3.78 -23.24
N SER A 147 5.85 -4.06 -23.02
CA SER A 147 5.35 -5.39 -22.72
C SER A 147 3.97 -5.59 -23.36
N ALA A 148 3.71 -6.77 -23.90
CA ALA A 148 2.45 -7.08 -24.58
C ALA A 148 1.91 -8.43 -24.13
N ASP A 149 0.58 -8.53 -24.06
CA ASP A 149 -0.15 -9.77 -23.79
C ASP A 149 -1.51 -9.71 -24.49
N ALA A 150 -2.08 -10.88 -24.79
CA ALA A 150 -3.37 -11.04 -25.46
C ALA A 150 -3.60 -10.07 -26.66
N ASP A 151 -4.37 -9.00 -26.47
CA ASP A 151 -4.68 -8.01 -27.49
C ASP A 151 -4.18 -6.58 -27.19
N GLU A 152 -3.34 -6.40 -26.18
CA GLU A 152 -2.84 -5.08 -25.77
C GLU A 152 -1.32 -4.98 -25.76
N LEU A 153 -0.85 -3.74 -25.83
CA LEU A 153 0.55 -3.34 -25.65
C LEU A 153 0.59 -2.25 -24.58
N MET A 154 1.53 -2.40 -23.64
CA MET A 154 1.91 -1.41 -22.65
C MET A 154 3.31 -0.86 -23.01
N ALA A 155 3.48 0.45 -22.88
CA ALA A 155 4.72 1.16 -23.18
C ALA A 155 5.07 2.10 -22.02
N LEU A 156 6.34 2.11 -21.62
CA LEU A 156 6.88 2.99 -20.58
C LEU A 156 7.68 4.11 -21.25
N SER A 157 7.44 5.38 -20.91
CA SER A 157 8.24 6.50 -21.42
C SER A 157 9.53 6.75 -20.63
N ASP A 158 10.41 7.58 -21.20
CA ASP A 158 11.59 8.15 -20.55
C ASP A 158 11.26 8.98 -19.30
N GLU A 159 10.02 9.45 -19.18
CA GLU A 159 9.52 10.12 -17.98
C GLU A 159 8.93 9.15 -16.94
N GLY A 160 8.96 7.85 -17.21
CA GLY A 160 8.42 6.82 -16.31
C GLY A 160 6.90 6.66 -16.37
N VAL A 161 6.21 7.22 -17.37
CA VAL A 161 4.75 7.14 -17.53
C VAL A 161 4.36 5.91 -18.36
N PHE A 162 3.35 5.18 -17.90
CA PHE A 162 2.79 4.04 -18.62
C PHE A 162 1.69 4.45 -19.60
N TYR A 163 1.75 3.88 -20.80
CA TYR A 163 0.77 4.05 -21.86
C TYR A 163 0.26 2.71 -22.34
N ARG A 164 -1.05 2.60 -22.57
CA ARG A 164 -1.67 1.39 -23.10
C ARG A 164 -2.38 1.62 -24.41
N ILE A 165 -2.38 0.60 -25.27
CA ILE A 165 -3.16 0.56 -26.50
C ILE A 165 -3.75 -0.84 -26.71
N LYS A 166 -5.05 -0.88 -27.01
CA LYS A 166 -5.74 -2.11 -27.42
C LYS A 166 -5.71 -2.24 -28.94
N LEU A 167 -5.32 -3.41 -29.42
CA LEU A 167 -5.12 -3.72 -30.84
C LEU A 167 -6.09 -4.82 -31.34
N GLY A 168 -6.88 -5.42 -30.45
CA GLY A 168 -7.89 -6.44 -30.76
C GLY A 168 -9.24 -5.91 -31.23
N TYR A 169 -10.04 -6.81 -31.79
CA TYR A 169 -11.43 -6.57 -32.17
C TYR A 169 -12.35 -6.77 -30.97
N SER A 170 -12.74 -5.69 -30.29
CA SER A 170 -13.93 -5.71 -29.42
C SER A 170 -14.99 -4.75 -29.96
N LEU A 171 -16.25 -5.18 -29.94
CA LEU A 171 -17.42 -4.46 -30.47
C LEU A 171 -17.67 -3.08 -29.82
N ARG A 172 -16.91 -2.68 -28.79
CA ARG A 172 -17.13 -1.48 -27.98
C ARG A 172 -15.98 -0.47 -27.97
N GLN A 173 -14.77 -0.78 -28.47
CA GLN A 173 -13.64 0.13 -28.40
C GLN A 173 -13.16 0.60 -29.78
N ARG A 174 -12.75 1.87 -29.87
CA ARG A 174 -12.14 2.42 -31.09
C ARG A 174 -10.78 1.76 -31.30
N LYS A 175 -10.55 1.22 -32.50
CA LYS A 175 -9.26 0.62 -32.92
C LYS A 175 -8.10 1.58 -32.65
N GLU A 176 -6.97 1.03 -32.19
CA GLU A 176 -5.66 1.68 -32.19
C GLU A 176 -5.63 3.05 -31.49
N ARG A 177 -6.18 3.11 -30.26
CA ARG A 177 -6.17 4.33 -29.44
C ARG A 177 -5.28 4.17 -28.22
N TRP A 178 -4.35 5.11 -28.07
CA TRP A 178 -3.55 5.28 -26.86
C TRP A 178 -4.36 5.84 -25.69
N TYR A 179 -4.06 5.32 -24.51
CA TYR A 179 -4.49 5.83 -23.22
C TYR A 179 -3.25 6.07 -22.35
N ASP A 180 -3.21 7.22 -21.71
CA ASP A 180 -2.19 7.71 -20.77
C ASP A 180 -2.68 7.72 -19.32
N VAL A 181 -3.94 7.31 -19.12
CA VAL A 181 -4.57 7.19 -17.82
C VAL A 181 -5.20 5.81 -17.65
N GLN A 182 -5.20 5.34 -16.41
CA GLN A 182 -5.83 4.09 -16.00
C GLN A 182 -6.22 4.16 -14.52
N GLY A 183 -6.85 3.09 -14.05
CA GLY A 183 -7.27 2.91 -12.67
C GLY A 183 -8.73 3.26 -12.43
N TRP A 184 -9.25 2.79 -11.29
CA TRP A 184 -10.63 2.97 -10.85
C TRP A 184 -10.68 3.25 -9.34
N PRO A 185 -11.60 4.10 -8.84
CA PRO A 185 -12.67 4.83 -9.55
C PRO A 185 -12.21 6.10 -10.29
N TYR A 186 -10.96 6.52 -10.08
CA TYR A 186 -10.39 7.70 -10.71
C TYR A 186 -9.24 7.32 -11.65
N GLU A 187 -9.43 7.61 -12.93
CA GLU A 187 -8.37 7.44 -13.93
C GLU A 187 -7.31 8.53 -13.80
N SER A 188 -6.06 8.13 -13.70
CA SER A 188 -4.91 9.04 -13.69
C SER A 188 -3.68 8.35 -14.28
N GLU A 189 -2.63 9.12 -14.55
CA GLU A 189 -1.35 8.59 -15.02
C GLU A 189 -0.81 7.57 -14.02
N LEU A 190 -0.43 6.39 -14.50
CA LEU A 190 0.42 5.49 -13.74
C LEU A 190 1.87 5.84 -14.04
N LYS A 191 2.63 6.19 -13.01
CA LYS A 191 4.04 6.55 -13.13
C LYS A 191 4.89 5.63 -12.24
N MET A 192 6.06 5.21 -12.75
CA MET A 192 7.07 4.56 -11.92
C MET A 192 7.40 5.46 -10.73
N ASN A 193 7.40 4.88 -9.53
CA ASN A 193 7.71 5.54 -8.27
C ASN A 193 8.96 4.90 -7.63
N PRO A 194 9.54 5.45 -6.55
CA PRO A 194 10.76 4.90 -5.95
C PRO A 194 10.68 3.41 -5.60
N LEU A 195 9.48 2.88 -5.29
CA LEU A 195 9.28 1.47 -4.92
C LEU A 195 9.47 0.49 -6.09
N VAL A 196 9.38 0.98 -7.33
CA VAL A 196 9.46 0.16 -8.56
C VAL A 196 10.53 0.61 -9.55
N VAL A 197 11.19 1.74 -9.28
CA VAL A 197 12.39 2.16 -10.00
C VAL A 197 13.53 1.18 -9.69
N GLY A 198 14.38 0.90 -10.69
CA GLY A 198 15.46 -0.09 -10.54
C GLY A 198 14.97 -1.55 -10.49
N ASN A 199 13.72 -1.81 -10.86
CA ASN A 199 13.17 -3.17 -10.96
C ASN A 199 14.04 -4.10 -11.81
N ARG A 200 14.02 -5.40 -11.47
CA ARG A 200 14.71 -6.43 -12.24
C ARG A 200 14.01 -6.71 -13.57
N ALA A 201 12.68 -6.68 -13.56
CA ALA A 201 11.84 -6.77 -14.76
C ALA A 201 10.39 -6.38 -14.43
N TRP A 202 9.61 -6.09 -15.46
CA TRP A 202 8.15 -6.00 -15.36
C TRP A 202 7.48 -6.65 -16.57
N SER A 203 6.22 -7.04 -16.40
CA SER A 203 5.42 -7.66 -17.46
C SER A 203 3.94 -7.34 -17.23
N ILE A 204 3.14 -7.41 -18.28
CA ILE A 204 1.68 -7.33 -18.17
C ILE A 204 1.05 -8.71 -18.30
N GLY A 205 -0.07 -8.93 -17.62
CA GLY A 205 -0.94 -10.09 -17.78
C GLY A 205 -2.37 -9.65 -18.09
N ILE A 206 -2.99 -10.25 -19.10
CA ILE A 206 -4.33 -9.86 -19.56
C ILE A 206 -5.28 -11.06 -19.57
N ARG A 207 -6.31 -11.00 -18.74
CA ARG A 207 -7.42 -11.96 -18.75
C ARG A 207 -8.59 -11.38 -19.54
N ASN A 208 -8.83 -11.89 -20.75
CA ASN A 208 -9.91 -11.45 -21.64
C ASN A 208 -10.62 -12.66 -22.30
N ASP A 209 -11.33 -12.40 -23.40
CA ASP A 209 -12.09 -13.39 -24.16
C ASP A 209 -11.24 -14.50 -24.79
N GLN A 210 -9.94 -14.28 -24.98
CA GLN A 210 -9.01 -15.29 -25.52
C GLN A 210 -8.77 -16.42 -24.52
N VAL A 211 -8.62 -16.09 -23.24
CA VAL A 211 -8.52 -17.06 -22.14
C VAL A 211 -9.89 -17.62 -21.77
N LEU A 212 -10.94 -16.81 -21.96
CA LEU A 212 -12.37 -17.09 -21.75
C LEU A 212 -12.79 -17.42 -20.30
N TRP A 213 -12.03 -18.23 -19.58
CA TRP A 213 -12.28 -18.54 -18.19
C TRP A 213 -10.99 -18.76 -17.43
N TYR A 214 -11.02 -18.54 -16.12
CA TYR A 214 -10.01 -19.03 -15.21
C TYR A 214 -10.60 -20.17 -14.38
N GLU A 215 -9.74 -20.99 -13.78
CA GLU A 215 -10.12 -22.07 -12.87
C GLU A 215 -9.61 -21.76 -11.44
N ASP A 216 -10.45 -21.95 -10.42
CA ASP A 216 -10.08 -21.73 -9.02
C ASP A 216 -9.43 -22.97 -8.37
N ILE A 217 -8.98 -22.85 -7.11
CA ILE A 217 -8.31 -23.93 -6.37
C ILE A 217 -9.15 -25.19 -6.17
N TYR A 218 -10.46 -25.12 -6.43
CA TYR A 218 -11.38 -26.25 -6.35
C TYR A 218 -11.82 -26.76 -7.73
N HIS A 219 -11.14 -26.32 -8.78
CA HIS A 219 -11.39 -26.66 -10.17
C HIS A 219 -12.71 -26.12 -10.73
N ASN A 220 -13.32 -25.10 -10.09
CA ASN A 220 -14.46 -24.41 -10.67
C ASN A 220 -13.99 -23.44 -11.74
N GLN A 221 -14.63 -23.48 -12.91
CA GLN A 221 -14.35 -22.55 -13.99
C GLN A 221 -15.20 -21.30 -13.86
N HIS A 222 -14.60 -20.13 -14.06
CA HIS A 222 -15.24 -18.83 -13.99
C HIS A 222 -14.98 -18.03 -15.25
N HIS A 223 -16.05 -17.68 -15.97
CA HIS A 223 -15.98 -16.86 -17.18
C HIS A 223 -15.32 -15.50 -16.90
N TYR A 224 -14.53 -14.98 -17.84
CA TYR A 224 -13.77 -13.72 -17.73
C TYR A 224 -14.60 -12.44 -17.54
N GLY A 225 -15.93 -12.54 -17.45
CA GLY A 225 -16.83 -11.39 -17.36
C GLY A 225 -16.96 -10.59 -18.66
N THR A 226 -17.00 -9.25 -18.55
CA THR A 226 -17.26 -8.33 -19.68
C THR A 226 -16.21 -7.24 -19.88
N MET A 227 -15.35 -6.98 -18.89
CA MET A 227 -14.41 -5.85 -18.94
C MET A 227 -12.97 -6.26 -19.20
N GLY A 228 -12.64 -7.55 -19.02
CA GLY A 228 -11.26 -8.02 -19.03
C GLY A 228 -10.44 -7.35 -17.92
N ILE A 229 -9.28 -7.91 -17.61
CA ILE A 229 -8.38 -7.37 -16.58
C ILE A 229 -7.01 -7.18 -17.20
N ASN A 230 -6.38 -6.06 -16.88
CA ASN A 230 -5.01 -5.76 -17.26
C ASN A 230 -4.24 -5.39 -15.99
N THR A 231 -3.31 -6.28 -15.65
CA THR A 231 -2.44 -6.15 -14.48
C THR A 231 -0.99 -5.97 -14.95
N ILE A 232 -0.32 -4.96 -14.40
CA ILE A 232 1.11 -4.73 -14.58
C ILE A 232 1.81 -5.29 -13.34
N TYR A 233 2.76 -6.21 -13.52
CA TYR A 233 3.58 -6.77 -12.44
C TYR A 233 5.00 -6.26 -12.55
N VAL A 234 5.55 -5.74 -11.45
CA VAL A 234 6.91 -5.22 -11.36
C VAL A 234 7.67 -5.98 -10.28
N LEU A 235 8.76 -6.63 -10.68
CA LEU A 235 9.66 -7.35 -9.77
C LEU A 235 10.69 -6.37 -9.20
N GLY A 236 10.63 -6.11 -7.89
CA GLY A 236 11.51 -5.17 -7.21
C GLY A 236 13.00 -5.47 -7.38
N LYS A 237 13.85 -4.47 -7.11
CA LYS A 237 15.32 -4.54 -7.25
C LYS A 237 15.94 -5.75 -6.55
N GLU A 238 15.44 -6.09 -5.36
CA GLU A 238 15.93 -7.24 -4.57
C GLU A 238 15.41 -8.60 -5.08
N GLY A 239 14.42 -8.62 -5.96
CA GLY A 239 13.86 -9.86 -6.54
C GLY A 239 12.93 -10.64 -5.59
N GLN A 240 12.60 -10.11 -4.42
CA GLN A 240 11.75 -10.78 -3.40
C GLN A 240 10.31 -10.27 -3.34
N GLU A 241 10.04 -9.07 -3.87
CA GLU A 241 8.73 -8.42 -3.85
C GLU A 241 8.21 -8.21 -5.28
N ILE A 242 6.92 -8.48 -5.49
CA ILE A 242 6.22 -8.18 -6.75
C ILE A 242 5.17 -7.14 -6.44
N ARG A 243 5.32 -5.93 -6.99
CA ARG A 243 4.32 -4.88 -6.94
C ARG A 243 3.43 -4.94 -8.16
N PHE A 244 2.18 -4.55 -8.04
CA PHE A 244 1.30 -4.53 -9.19
C PHE A 244 0.36 -3.33 -9.21
N ALA A 245 -0.06 -2.98 -10.42
CA ALA A 245 -1.09 -2.00 -10.71
C ALA A 245 -2.13 -2.65 -11.61
N ASP A 246 -3.41 -2.32 -11.41
CA ASP A 246 -4.52 -2.85 -12.21
C ASP A 246 -5.48 -1.74 -12.65
N THR A 247 -6.12 -1.93 -13.79
CA THR A 247 -7.21 -1.06 -14.24
C THR A 247 -8.41 -0.97 -13.29
N GLY A 248 -8.62 -1.97 -12.43
CA GLY A 248 -9.65 -1.97 -11.38
C GLY A 248 -9.25 -1.28 -10.06
N LEU A 249 -8.01 -0.82 -9.95
CA LEU A 249 -7.42 -0.27 -8.73
C LEU A 249 -7.02 1.20 -8.91
N PRO A 250 -6.74 1.95 -7.83
CA PRO A 250 -6.07 3.24 -7.92
C PRO A 250 -4.80 3.15 -8.78
N SER A 251 -4.51 4.21 -9.53
CA SER A 251 -3.36 4.25 -10.44
C SER A 251 -2.04 4.49 -9.69
N ASP A 252 -1.58 3.48 -8.94
CA ASP A 252 -0.32 3.46 -8.19
C ASP A 252 0.23 2.03 -8.06
N PHE A 253 1.34 1.88 -7.32
CA PHE A 253 2.02 0.60 -7.02
C PHE A 253 1.98 0.25 -5.52
N SER A 254 0.89 0.60 -4.84
CA SER A 254 0.71 0.34 -3.41
C SER A 254 0.43 -1.13 -3.09
N HIS A 255 -0.03 -1.89 -4.07
CA HIS A 255 -0.37 -3.30 -3.92
C HIS A 255 0.83 -4.21 -4.24
N ASN A 256 0.93 -5.32 -3.52
CA ASN A 256 2.02 -6.28 -3.64
C ASN A 256 1.55 -7.73 -3.44
N LEU A 257 2.32 -8.65 -4.02
CA LEU A 257 2.16 -10.09 -3.89
C LEU A 257 3.43 -10.67 -3.25
N LEU A 258 3.23 -11.62 -2.34
CA LEU A 258 4.28 -12.33 -1.66
C LEU A 258 4.97 -13.28 -2.63
N GLY A 259 6.29 -13.16 -2.79
CA GLY A 259 7.08 -14.08 -3.61
C GLY A 259 7.08 -15.53 -3.10
N PRO A 260 7.60 -16.49 -3.90
CA PRO A 260 7.71 -17.89 -3.50
C PRO A 260 8.49 -18.06 -2.18
N GLU A 261 8.23 -19.17 -1.49
CA GLU A 261 8.92 -19.50 -0.23
C GLU A 261 8.78 -18.38 0.83
N ARG A 262 7.58 -17.81 0.95
CA ARG A 262 7.23 -16.72 1.88
C ARG A 262 8.13 -15.49 1.69
N GLY A 263 8.37 -15.15 0.42
CA GLY A 263 9.18 -14.02 0.00
C GLY A 263 10.69 -14.25 0.07
N SER A 264 11.18 -15.41 0.50
CA SER A 264 12.64 -15.67 0.56
C SER A 264 13.27 -16.03 -0.78
N PHE A 265 12.47 -16.41 -1.78
CA PHE A 265 12.94 -16.65 -3.14
C PHE A 265 13.37 -15.33 -3.81
N ILE A 266 14.62 -15.27 -4.29
CA ILE A 266 15.15 -14.12 -5.04
C ILE A 266 15.03 -14.43 -6.54
N ALA A 267 14.06 -13.81 -7.19
CA ALA A 267 13.87 -13.92 -8.63
C ALA A 267 14.82 -12.99 -9.41
N GLU A 268 15.34 -13.48 -10.53
CA GLU A 268 16.15 -12.73 -11.50
C GLU A 268 15.29 -12.06 -12.57
N SER A 269 14.13 -12.64 -12.87
CA SER A 269 13.23 -12.13 -13.89
C SER A 269 11.79 -12.56 -13.63
N ILE A 270 10.85 -11.78 -14.17
CA ILE A 270 9.41 -12.07 -14.21
C ILE A 270 8.90 -12.01 -15.65
N SER A 271 7.96 -12.88 -16.00
CA SER A 271 7.12 -12.76 -17.19
C SER A 271 5.68 -13.10 -16.79
N ALA A 272 4.69 -12.44 -17.38
CA ALA A 272 3.28 -12.66 -17.06
C ALA A 272 2.43 -12.81 -18.32
N SER A 273 1.37 -13.61 -18.23
CA SER A 273 0.33 -13.75 -19.25
C SER A 273 -0.93 -14.33 -18.63
N ALA A 274 -2.12 -13.82 -18.97
CA ALA A 274 -3.39 -14.27 -18.35
C ALA A 274 -3.39 -14.25 -16.81
N SER A 275 -2.81 -13.21 -16.19
CA SER A 275 -2.61 -13.12 -14.73
C SER A 275 -1.77 -14.24 -14.11
N THR A 276 -1.12 -15.07 -14.93
CA THR A 276 -0.17 -16.10 -14.50
C THR A 276 1.25 -15.54 -14.60
N MET A 277 1.92 -15.41 -13.47
CA MET A 277 3.32 -15.01 -13.40
C MET A 277 4.23 -16.23 -13.54
N PHE A 278 5.41 -16.02 -14.13
CA PHE A 278 6.49 -16.97 -14.27
C PHE A 278 7.79 -16.31 -13.79
N LEU A 279 8.45 -16.94 -12.81
CA LEU A 279 9.69 -16.46 -12.19
C LEU A 279 10.82 -17.46 -12.43
N ILE A 280 12.05 -16.95 -12.46
CA ILE A 280 13.29 -17.74 -12.46
C ILE A 280 14.32 -17.11 -11.52
N ASN A 281 15.13 -17.89 -10.82
CA ASN A 281 16.27 -17.39 -10.03
C ASN A 281 17.64 -17.68 -10.67
N ALA A 282 18.71 -17.29 -9.99
CA ALA A 282 20.10 -17.51 -10.40
C ALA A 282 20.50 -18.98 -10.58
N ALA A 283 19.77 -19.93 -9.97
CA ALA A 283 19.99 -21.37 -10.10
C ALA A 283 19.07 -22.04 -11.14
N GLY A 284 18.27 -21.26 -11.87
CA GLY A 284 17.29 -21.79 -12.81
C GLY A 284 16.08 -22.47 -12.15
N GLU A 285 15.89 -22.30 -10.83
CA GLU A 285 14.65 -22.69 -10.18
C GLU A 285 13.54 -21.77 -10.63
N MET A 286 12.35 -22.35 -10.85
CA MET A 286 11.27 -21.67 -11.52
C MET A 286 9.96 -21.85 -10.75
N TYR A 287 9.15 -20.79 -10.73
CA TYR A 287 7.84 -20.79 -10.08
C TYR A 287 6.80 -20.13 -10.96
N THR A 288 5.56 -20.61 -10.87
CA THR A 288 4.39 -19.96 -11.49
C THR A 288 3.26 -19.80 -10.49
N ARG A 289 2.46 -18.75 -10.66
CA ARG A 289 1.23 -18.55 -9.89
C ARG A 289 0.24 -17.70 -10.68
N LEU A 290 -1.03 -18.08 -10.64
CA LEU A 290 -2.12 -17.23 -11.10
C LEU A 290 -2.55 -16.33 -9.93
N ALA A 291 -2.33 -15.03 -10.06
CA ALA A 291 -2.75 -14.05 -9.08
C ALA A 291 -2.97 -12.67 -9.72
N ASP A 292 -4.19 -12.17 -9.61
CA ASP A 292 -4.56 -10.77 -9.75
C ASP A 292 -5.49 -10.36 -8.60
N PHE A 293 -5.80 -9.07 -8.53
CA PHE A 293 -6.64 -8.48 -7.49
C PHE A 293 -7.97 -9.23 -7.27
N ASP A 294 -8.61 -9.67 -8.36
CA ASP A 294 -9.87 -10.40 -8.27
C ASP A 294 -9.66 -11.82 -7.73
N THR A 295 -8.64 -12.53 -8.21
CA THR A 295 -8.42 -13.95 -7.85
C THR A 295 -7.86 -14.14 -6.45
N VAL A 296 -7.21 -13.10 -5.87
CA VAL A 296 -6.70 -13.14 -4.49
C VAL A 296 -7.76 -12.84 -3.44
N GLY A 297 -8.99 -12.51 -3.85
CA GLY A 297 -10.10 -12.27 -2.93
C GLY A 297 -10.37 -10.80 -2.62
N SER A 298 -9.56 -9.89 -3.18
CA SER A 298 -9.56 -8.49 -2.76
C SER A 298 -10.66 -7.65 -3.39
N ASP A 299 -11.47 -8.21 -4.30
CA ASP A 299 -12.61 -7.54 -4.95
C ASP A 299 -14.01 -8.08 -4.54
N PRO A 300 -14.40 -8.05 -3.25
CA PRO A 300 -15.68 -8.60 -2.83
C PRO A 300 -16.87 -7.67 -3.12
N MET A 301 -16.64 -6.50 -3.73
CA MET A 301 -17.71 -5.66 -4.25
C MET A 301 -18.26 -6.19 -5.57
N PHE A 302 -17.40 -6.79 -6.40
CA PHE A 302 -17.80 -7.30 -7.71
C PHE A 302 -17.82 -8.83 -7.79
N TYR A 303 -17.12 -9.55 -6.92
CA TYR A 303 -17.14 -11.01 -6.93
C TYR A 303 -17.55 -11.60 -5.59
N LYS A 304 -17.99 -12.85 -5.63
CA LYS A 304 -18.30 -13.62 -4.44
C LYS A 304 -17.15 -14.58 -4.21
N TYR A 305 -16.86 -14.86 -2.95
CA TYR A 305 -15.81 -15.79 -2.57
C TYR A 305 -16.35 -16.90 -1.65
N THR A 306 -15.57 -17.96 -1.48
CA THR A 306 -15.91 -19.05 -0.55
C THR A 306 -14.65 -19.79 -0.12
N TYR A 307 -14.54 -20.13 1.17
CA TYR A 307 -13.57 -21.11 1.65
C TYR A 307 -14.15 -22.53 1.71
N GLU A 308 -15.45 -22.67 1.45
CA GLU A 308 -16.07 -23.98 1.38
C GLU A 308 -15.87 -24.61 0.02
N LYS A 309 -15.29 -25.82 0.02
CA LYS A 309 -15.17 -26.65 -1.18
C LYS A 309 -16.54 -27.04 -1.71
N ARG A 310 -16.89 -26.53 -2.88
CA ARG A 310 -18.13 -26.83 -3.60
C ARG A 310 -17.82 -26.90 -5.10
N ASP A 311 -18.42 -27.88 -5.78
CA ASP A 311 -18.41 -27.98 -7.24
C ASP A 311 -19.75 -27.41 -7.75
N PHE A 312 -19.68 -26.40 -8.61
CA PHE A 312 -20.87 -25.77 -9.18
C PHE A 312 -21.34 -26.45 -10.48
N GLY A 313 -20.52 -27.28 -11.12
CA GLY A 313 -20.86 -27.99 -12.35
C GLY A 313 -21.17 -27.08 -13.55
N ILE A 314 -20.70 -25.83 -13.54
CA ILE A 314 -20.91 -24.86 -14.62
C ILE A 314 -19.57 -24.64 -15.35
N ALA A 315 -19.54 -24.92 -16.64
CA ALA A 315 -18.36 -24.67 -17.47
C ALA A 315 -18.07 -23.17 -17.62
N GLY A 316 -16.79 -22.79 -17.70
CA GLY A 316 -16.34 -21.40 -17.82
C GLY A 316 -16.75 -20.73 -19.13
N SER A 317 -17.11 -21.51 -20.16
CA SER A 317 -17.71 -20.98 -21.40
C SER A 317 -19.14 -20.45 -21.20
N ASP A 318 -19.81 -20.82 -20.11
CA ASP A 318 -21.11 -20.28 -19.74
C ASP A 318 -20.92 -19.03 -18.88
N TYR A 319 -21.45 -17.90 -19.34
CA TYR A 319 -21.37 -16.61 -18.63
C TYR A 319 -21.92 -16.67 -17.20
N ARG A 320 -22.82 -17.59 -16.87
CA ARG A 320 -23.38 -17.76 -15.51
C ARG A 320 -22.31 -18.16 -14.49
N SER A 321 -21.21 -18.77 -14.91
CA SER A 321 -20.08 -19.08 -14.03
C SER A 321 -19.38 -17.83 -13.46
N ASN A 322 -19.58 -16.64 -14.06
CA ASN A 322 -19.10 -15.38 -13.50
C ASN A 322 -19.85 -14.94 -12.22
N PHE A 323 -20.93 -15.65 -11.86
CA PHE A 323 -21.75 -15.36 -10.66
C PHE A 323 -21.62 -16.43 -9.57
N THR A 324 -20.87 -17.51 -9.82
CA THR A 324 -20.56 -18.49 -8.78
C THR A 324 -19.49 -17.93 -7.84
N PRO A 325 -19.51 -18.29 -6.55
CA PRO A 325 -18.42 -17.97 -5.62
C PRO A 325 -17.08 -18.53 -6.09
N TRP A 326 -16.03 -17.73 -6.00
CA TRP A 326 -14.65 -18.06 -6.34
C TRP A 326 -13.96 -18.63 -5.10
N ALA A 327 -13.23 -19.74 -5.23
CA ALA A 327 -12.57 -20.35 -4.09
C ALA A 327 -11.44 -19.49 -3.51
N LEU A 328 -11.37 -19.47 -2.18
CA LEU A 328 -10.25 -18.95 -1.38
C LEU A 328 -9.75 -20.05 -0.43
N PRO A 329 -8.48 -20.00 0.02
CA PRO A 329 -7.45 -19.03 -0.36
C PRO A 329 -7.05 -19.16 -1.85
N SER A 330 -6.38 -18.15 -2.40
CA SER A 330 -5.93 -18.19 -3.79
C SER A 330 -4.88 -19.29 -4.04
N GLU A 331 -4.68 -19.64 -5.31
CA GLU A 331 -3.64 -20.59 -5.76
C GLU A 331 -2.25 -20.28 -5.17
N PRO A 332 -1.53 -21.27 -4.63
CA PRO A 332 -0.17 -21.08 -4.13
C PRO A 332 0.84 -20.96 -5.28
N TRP A 333 2.07 -20.56 -4.97
CA TRP A 333 3.19 -20.69 -5.90
C TRP A 333 3.48 -22.16 -6.22
N GLN A 334 3.49 -22.49 -7.51
CA GLN A 334 3.80 -23.83 -7.99
C GLN A 334 5.24 -23.88 -8.52
N LYS A 335 6.07 -24.74 -7.94
CA LYS A 335 7.43 -24.98 -8.44
C LYS A 335 7.35 -25.71 -9.78
N GLN A 336 8.06 -25.19 -10.77
CA GLN A 336 8.17 -25.83 -12.08
C GLN A 336 9.33 -26.83 -12.11
N PRO A 337 9.22 -27.94 -12.87
CA PRO A 337 10.31 -28.87 -13.07
C PRO A 337 11.57 -28.15 -13.60
N SER A 338 12.74 -28.53 -13.10
CA SER A 338 14.01 -28.03 -13.61
C SER A 338 14.23 -28.44 -15.08
N VAL A 339 14.96 -27.61 -15.83
CA VAL A 339 15.43 -28.01 -17.16
C VAL A 339 16.58 -29.00 -16.99
N ASN A 340 16.45 -30.20 -17.57
CA ASN A 340 17.53 -31.19 -17.55
C ASN A 340 18.64 -30.78 -18.53
N LEU A 341 19.68 -30.14 -18.01
CA LEU A 341 20.83 -29.72 -18.80
C LEU A 341 21.83 -30.86 -18.98
N SER A 342 22.23 -31.10 -20.23
CA SER A 342 23.40 -31.92 -20.55
C SER A 342 24.68 -31.07 -20.46
N ALA A 343 25.84 -31.71 -20.39
CA ALA A 343 27.12 -31.00 -20.33
C ALA A 343 27.26 -30.00 -21.49
N GLY A 344 27.60 -28.75 -21.19
CA GLY A 344 27.74 -27.66 -22.16
C GLY A 344 26.44 -26.89 -22.47
N ALA A 345 25.27 -27.39 -22.05
CA ALA A 345 24.02 -26.64 -22.14
C ALA A 345 23.92 -25.59 -21.01
N ARG A 346 23.30 -24.44 -21.30
CA ARG A 346 23.20 -23.30 -20.36
C ARG A 346 21.81 -22.68 -20.40
N LEU A 347 21.39 -22.09 -19.28
CA LEU A 347 20.15 -21.32 -19.15
C LEU A 347 20.46 -19.84 -18.96
N SER A 348 19.56 -18.99 -19.44
CA SER A 348 19.60 -17.55 -19.20
C SER A 348 18.46 -17.09 -18.30
N ARG A 349 18.56 -15.86 -17.78
CA ARG A 349 17.46 -15.19 -17.05
C ARG A 349 16.27 -14.80 -17.94
N ARG A 350 16.39 -14.94 -19.26
CA ARG A 350 15.40 -14.48 -20.25
C ARG A 350 14.27 -15.50 -20.36
N ILE A 351 13.12 -15.16 -19.78
CA ILE A 351 11.96 -16.05 -19.72
C ILE A 351 10.73 -15.46 -20.42
N THR A 352 9.81 -16.32 -20.82
CA THR A 352 8.53 -15.90 -21.41
C THR A 352 7.44 -16.88 -21.00
N ILE A 353 6.28 -16.34 -20.62
CA ILE A 353 5.01 -17.06 -20.62
C ILE A 353 4.09 -16.44 -21.67
N LEU A 354 3.32 -17.27 -22.36
CA LEU A 354 2.31 -16.82 -23.32
C LEU A 354 1.07 -17.72 -23.30
N GLN A 355 -0.09 -17.11 -23.52
CA GLN A 355 -1.34 -17.81 -23.79
C GLN A 355 -1.26 -18.61 -25.10
N THR A 356 -1.82 -19.82 -25.07
CA THR A 356 -1.99 -20.69 -26.25
C THR A 356 -3.44 -21.14 -26.46
N GLY A 357 -4.35 -20.75 -25.56
CA GLY A 357 -5.76 -21.14 -25.60
C GLY A 357 -6.54 -20.70 -24.35
N LYS A 358 -7.59 -21.46 -24.02
CA LYS A 358 -8.56 -21.14 -22.97
C LYS A 358 -8.27 -21.88 -21.66
N GLY A 359 -8.72 -21.31 -20.53
CA GLY A 359 -8.52 -21.90 -19.19
C GLY A 359 -7.09 -21.76 -18.68
N ASN A 360 -6.81 -22.11 -17.41
CA ASN A 360 -5.52 -21.84 -16.75
C ASN A 360 -4.30 -22.57 -17.34
N GLU A 361 -4.48 -23.76 -17.90
CA GLU A 361 -3.36 -24.60 -18.33
C GLU A 361 -2.82 -24.22 -19.72
N ALA A 362 -3.60 -23.46 -20.49
CA ALA A 362 -3.27 -23.11 -21.87
C ALA A 362 -2.22 -21.98 -21.96
N ARG A 363 -1.03 -22.23 -21.39
CA ARG A 363 0.15 -21.39 -21.53
C ARG A 363 1.38 -22.22 -21.88
N GLU A 364 2.26 -21.66 -22.69
CA GLU A 364 3.60 -22.17 -22.94
C GLU A 364 4.61 -21.36 -22.11
N LEU A 365 5.52 -22.06 -21.44
CA LEU A 365 6.68 -21.48 -20.76
C LEU A 365 7.90 -21.59 -21.65
N ARG A 366 8.75 -20.55 -21.69
CA ARG A 366 10.02 -20.54 -22.41
C ARG A 366 11.15 -19.99 -21.55
N VAL A 367 12.32 -20.61 -21.64
CA VAL A 367 13.58 -20.13 -21.03
C VAL A 367 14.65 -20.09 -22.12
N ALA A 368 15.21 -18.93 -22.42
CA ALA A 368 16.27 -18.83 -23.41
C ALA A 368 17.56 -19.47 -22.88
N GLY A 369 18.38 -20.02 -23.77
CA GLY A 369 19.64 -20.67 -23.41
C GLY A 369 20.35 -21.28 -24.61
N SER A 370 21.27 -22.18 -24.33
CA SER A 370 22.02 -22.93 -25.36
C SER A 370 21.96 -24.43 -25.10
N ASN A 371 21.92 -25.23 -26.16
CA ASN A 371 22.04 -26.68 -26.05
C ASN A 371 23.49 -27.13 -25.80
N SER A 372 23.72 -28.44 -25.66
CA SER A 372 25.05 -29.02 -25.45
C SER A 372 26.02 -28.85 -26.63
N ALA A 373 25.51 -28.54 -27.82
CA ALA A 373 26.32 -28.20 -28.98
C ALA A 373 26.68 -26.69 -29.03
N GLY A 374 26.25 -25.90 -28.05
CA GLY A 374 26.45 -24.46 -28.01
C GLY A 374 25.53 -23.67 -28.94
N GLU A 375 24.49 -24.29 -29.50
CA GLU A 375 23.52 -23.59 -30.33
C GLU A 375 22.50 -22.86 -29.46
N ASN A 376 22.29 -21.57 -29.70
CA ASN A 376 21.32 -20.76 -28.98
C ASN A 376 19.88 -21.08 -29.41
N GLY A 377 18.97 -20.90 -28.47
CA GLY A 377 17.54 -21.17 -28.64
C GLY A 377 16.80 -21.03 -27.33
N TYR A 378 15.72 -21.79 -27.17
CA TYR A 378 14.96 -21.77 -25.93
C TYR A 378 14.42 -23.15 -25.57
N TYR A 379 14.38 -23.40 -24.27
CA TYR A 379 13.68 -24.52 -23.67
C TYR A 379 12.22 -24.15 -23.52
N TYR A 380 11.31 -25.06 -23.86
CA TYR A 380 9.88 -24.83 -23.74
C TYR A 380 9.12 -26.06 -23.25
N LYS A 381 7.97 -25.80 -22.64
CA LYS A 381 6.95 -26.79 -22.25
C LYS A 381 5.60 -26.11 -22.05
N MET A 382 4.50 -26.88 -22.01
CA MET A 382 3.23 -26.35 -21.51
C MET A 382 3.27 -26.18 -19.99
N LEU A 383 2.41 -25.31 -19.44
CA LEU A 383 2.40 -24.97 -18.01
C LEU A 383 2.42 -26.22 -17.09
N THR A 384 1.62 -27.24 -17.42
CA THR A 384 1.45 -28.46 -16.62
C THR A 384 2.35 -29.64 -17.03
N ASP A 385 3.06 -29.53 -18.16
CA ASP A 385 3.99 -30.56 -18.62
C ASP A 385 5.15 -30.75 -17.64
N GLN A 386 5.67 -31.97 -17.54
CA GLN A 386 6.79 -32.29 -16.64
C GLN A 386 8.16 -32.17 -17.30
N THR A 387 8.21 -32.11 -18.63
CA THR A 387 9.47 -32.20 -19.39
C THR A 387 9.68 -31.01 -20.31
N TRP A 388 10.92 -30.53 -20.37
CA TRP A 388 11.34 -29.45 -21.26
C TRP A 388 11.89 -29.98 -22.59
N SER A 389 11.54 -29.31 -23.68
CA SER A 389 12.11 -29.53 -25.02
C SER A 389 12.93 -28.34 -25.45
N PHE A 390 14.01 -28.54 -26.21
CA PHE A 390 14.82 -27.45 -26.76
C PHE A 390 14.44 -27.14 -28.21
N ARG A 391 14.31 -25.86 -28.55
CA ARG A 391 14.15 -25.39 -29.93
C ARG A 391 15.25 -24.38 -30.26
N LYS A 392 16.04 -24.68 -31.30
CA LYS A 392 17.01 -23.73 -31.86
C LYS A 392 16.28 -22.50 -32.39
N ALA A 393 16.81 -21.32 -32.07
CA ALA A 393 16.33 -20.04 -32.57
C ALA A 393 17.50 -19.07 -32.70
N PRO A 394 17.45 -18.07 -33.61
CA PRO A 394 18.53 -17.11 -33.82
C PRO A 394 18.59 -16.09 -32.66
N LEU A 395 18.99 -16.56 -31.48
CA LEU A 395 19.13 -15.72 -30.29
C LEU A 395 20.59 -15.30 -30.08
N PHE A 396 20.77 -14.02 -29.77
CA PHE A 396 22.04 -13.38 -29.46
C PHE A 396 22.14 -13.19 -27.95
N LEU A 397 22.59 -14.23 -27.26
CA LEU A 397 22.79 -14.21 -25.81
C LEU A 397 24.25 -13.85 -25.49
N SER A 398 24.43 -12.92 -24.56
CA SER A 398 25.73 -12.55 -24.02
C SER A 398 26.04 -13.34 -22.74
N GLU A 399 27.30 -13.34 -22.30
CA GLU A 399 27.70 -14.08 -21.08
C GLU A 399 26.94 -13.65 -19.82
N GLU A 400 26.55 -12.37 -19.73
CA GLU A 400 25.75 -11.81 -18.62
C GLU A 400 24.25 -12.15 -18.68
N ASP A 401 23.75 -12.73 -19.78
CA ASP A 401 22.39 -13.25 -19.84
C ASP A 401 22.29 -14.61 -19.17
N PHE A 402 23.38 -15.40 -19.23
CA PHE A 402 23.42 -16.74 -18.66
C PHE A 402 23.41 -16.70 -17.14
N LEU A 403 22.67 -17.65 -16.57
CA LEU A 403 22.62 -17.90 -15.14
C LEU A 403 23.91 -18.60 -14.68
N ASP A 404 24.10 -18.67 -13.36
CA ASP A 404 25.30 -19.26 -12.78
C ASP A 404 25.28 -20.80 -12.90
N ASP A 405 26.16 -21.34 -13.74
CA ASP A 405 26.28 -22.79 -13.97
C ASP A 405 26.61 -23.59 -12.69
N GLN A 406 27.31 -23.00 -11.72
CA GLN A 406 27.60 -23.66 -10.44
C GLN A 406 26.33 -23.75 -9.59
N LEU A 407 25.55 -22.68 -9.51
CA LEU A 407 24.28 -22.67 -8.78
C LEU A 407 23.24 -23.59 -9.44
N ILE A 408 23.19 -23.65 -10.77
CA ILE A 408 22.34 -24.59 -11.50
C ILE A 408 22.71 -26.04 -11.16
N ARG A 409 24.00 -26.40 -11.18
CA ARG A 409 24.45 -27.76 -10.80
C ARG A 409 24.12 -28.10 -9.36
N LYS A 410 24.17 -27.12 -8.46
CA LYS A 410 23.74 -27.27 -7.06
C LYS A 410 22.21 -27.39 -6.94
N GLY A 411 21.45 -26.91 -7.92
CA GLY A 411 19.99 -26.89 -7.93
C GLY A 411 19.37 -25.89 -6.94
N SER A 412 20.16 -24.94 -6.44
CA SER A 412 19.70 -23.94 -5.46
C SER A 412 20.54 -22.66 -5.48
N ALA A 413 19.88 -21.51 -5.35
CA ALA A 413 20.49 -20.20 -5.16
C ALA A 413 20.36 -19.73 -3.70
N PRO A 414 21.16 -18.75 -3.25
CA PRO A 414 20.92 -18.07 -1.98
C PRO A 414 19.47 -17.59 -1.85
N ARG A 415 18.95 -17.64 -0.62
CA ARG A 415 17.62 -17.12 -0.27
C ARG A 415 17.78 -15.80 0.47
N GLY A 416 16.84 -14.88 0.25
CA GLY A 416 16.76 -13.65 1.02
C GLY A 416 15.99 -13.88 2.33
N LEU A 417 15.75 -12.79 3.07
CA LEU A 417 14.96 -12.86 4.30
C LEU A 417 13.50 -13.16 3.98
N ARG A 418 12.89 -14.05 4.77
CA ARG A 418 11.43 -14.23 4.76
C ARG A 418 10.76 -12.91 5.16
N GLN A 419 9.63 -12.62 4.54
CA GLN A 419 8.93 -11.32 4.66
C GLN A 419 7.78 -11.37 5.68
N GLU A 420 7.95 -12.19 6.72
CA GLU A 420 6.98 -12.41 7.79
C GLU A 420 7.44 -11.69 9.06
N HIS A 421 6.45 -11.21 9.82
CA HIS A 421 6.63 -10.52 11.09
C HIS A 421 5.96 -11.33 12.19
N ALA A 422 6.62 -11.40 13.34
CA ALA A 422 6.03 -11.90 14.55
C ALA A 422 5.33 -10.77 15.30
N PHE A 423 4.19 -11.06 15.90
CA PHE A 423 3.44 -10.16 16.77
C PHE A 423 2.95 -10.90 18.02
N GLU A 424 2.84 -10.19 19.14
CA GLU A 424 2.26 -10.68 20.40
C GLU A 424 1.36 -9.60 21.02
N GLY A 425 0.40 -10.01 21.84
CA GLY A 425 -0.51 -9.07 22.49
C GLY A 425 -1.72 -9.74 23.10
N ARG A 426 -2.81 -8.96 23.22
CA ARG A 426 -3.96 -9.30 24.05
C ARG A 426 -5.28 -8.95 23.38
N LEU A 427 -6.33 -9.64 23.79
CA LEU A 427 -7.69 -9.20 23.53
C LEU A 427 -7.99 -7.97 24.40
N TRP A 428 -8.56 -6.93 23.82
CA TRP A 428 -9.01 -5.75 24.54
C TRP A 428 -10.52 -5.71 24.52
N THR A 429 -11.15 -5.30 25.63
CA THR A 429 -12.58 -5.03 25.72
C THR A 429 -12.80 -3.72 26.46
N ASP A 430 -13.52 -2.77 25.85
CA ASP A 430 -13.72 -1.42 26.40
C ASP A 430 -12.39 -0.74 26.78
N ASN A 431 -11.34 -0.95 25.97
CA ASN A 431 -9.95 -0.49 26.20
C ASN A 431 -9.25 -1.08 27.42
N VAL A 432 -9.71 -2.23 27.90
CA VAL A 432 -9.05 -3.01 28.95
C VAL A 432 -8.47 -4.29 28.36
N PRO A 433 -7.17 -4.58 28.54
CA PRO A 433 -6.57 -5.81 28.06
C PRO A 433 -6.98 -6.99 28.94
N ASP A 434 -7.28 -8.12 28.30
CA ASP A 434 -7.55 -9.39 28.96
C ASP A 434 -6.30 -9.87 29.72
N SER A 435 -6.50 -10.35 30.94
CA SER A 435 -5.42 -10.81 31.82
C SER A 435 -5.20 -12.32 31.78
N GLU A 436 -6.19 -13.08 31.30
CA GLU A 436 -6.22 -14.53 31.28
C GLU A 436 -5.64 -15.09 29.96
N TYR A 437 -5.89 -14.39 28.85
CA TYR A 437 -5.51 -14.83 27.51
C TYR A 437 -4.43 -13.95 26.88
N THR A 438 -3.44 -14.61 26.28
CA THR A 438 -2.41 -13.98 25.45
C THR A 438 -2.46 -14.55 24.04
N PHE A 439 -2.02 -13.74 23.08
CA PHE A 439 -2.11 -14.07 21.67
C PHE A 439 -0.78 -13.77 20.98
N SER A 440 -0.43 -14.60 19.99
CA SER A 440 0.71 -14.34 19.12
C SER A 440 0.43 -14.76 17.69
N ILE A 441 1.04 -14.04 16.74
CA ILE A 441 1.08 -14.39 15.32
C ILE A 441 2.55 -14.45 14.92
N PRO A 442 3.17 -15.63 14.79
CA PRO A 442 4.60 -15.74 14.52
C PRO A 442 4.99 -15.43 13.07
N ASP A 443 4.01 -15.44 12.15
CA ASP A 443 4.24 -15.52 10.72
C ASP A 443 3.30 -14.61 9.90
N PHE A 444 3.00 -13.40 10.37
CA PHE A 444 2.15 -12.45 9.65
C PHE A 444 2.88 -11.82 8.46
N SER A 445 2.26 -11.78 7.29
CA SER A 445 2.78 -11.08 6.11
C SER A 445 1.89 -9.89 5.78
N ILE A 446 2.47 -8.69 5.70
CA ILE A 446 1.76 -7.46 5.28
C ILE A 446 1.35 -7.55 3.79
N GLN A 447 1.98 -8.42 3.00
CA GLN A 447 1.71 -8.50 1.57
C GLN A 447 0.42 -9.29 1.33
N GLU A 448 0.46 -10.58 1.65
CA GLU A 448 -0.65 -11.53 1.55
C GLU A 448 -0.25 -12.87 2.19
N GLY A 449 -1.20 -13.81 2.22
CA GLY A 449 -1.00 -15.22 2.60
C GLY A 449 -1.49 -15.51 4.02
N SER A 450 -1.86 -16.77 4.26
CA SER A 450 -2.34 -17.22 5.57
C SER A 450 -1.25 -17.13 6.63
N CYS A 451 -1.66 -16.98 7.90
CA CYS A 451 -0.78 -17.00 9.07
C CYS A 451 -1.46 -17.72 10.24
N HIS A 452 -0.72 -17.97 11.32
CA HIS A 452 -1.21 -18.70 12.48
C HIS A 452 -1.47 -17.75 13.64
N LEU A 453 -2.67 -17.81 14.22
CA LEU A 453 -2.96 -17.17 15.50
C LEU A 453 -2.87 -18.21 16.60
N ILE A 454 -1.92 -18.02 17.51
CA ILE A 454 -1.72 -18.86 18.69
C ILE A 454 -2.36 -18.13 19.87
N MET A 455 -3.31 -18.78 20.51
CA MET A 455 -3.96 -18.33 21.72
C MET A 455 -3.47 -19.14 22.89
N GLN A 456 -3.07 -18.49 23.97
CA GLN A 456 -2.51 -19.12 25.17
C GLN A 456 -3.31 -18.77 26.42
N ARG A 457 -3.48 -19.77 27.29
CA ARG A 457 -4.07 -19.65 28.62
C ARG A 457 -3.26 -20.49 29.60
N GLY A 458 -2.45 -19.85 30.44
CA GLY A 458 -1.49 -20.57 31.29
C GLY A 458 -0.50 -21.37 30.43
N GLU A 459 -0.41 -22.69 30.67
CA GLU A 459 0.46 -23.59 29.88
C GLU A 459 -0.24 -24.18 28.64
N GLU A 460 -1.54 -23.96 28.48
CA GLU A 460 -2.31 -24.47 27.35
C GLU A 460 -2.25 -23.51 26.16
N SER A 461 -2.20 -24.06 24.95
CA SER A 461 -2.21 -23.28 23.71
C SER A 461 -3.13 -23.88 22.67
N PHE A 462 -3.79 -23.02 21.91
CA PHE A 462 -4.62 -23.37 20.76
C PHE A 462 -4.18 -22.57 19.54
N THR A 463 -4.05 -23.22 18.39
CA THR A 463 -3.63 -22.55 17.13
C THR A 463 -4.75 -22.64 16.11
N LEU A 464 -5.06 -21.50 15.49
CA LEU A 464 -5.98 -21.41 14.36
C LEU A 464 -5.31 -20.68 13.19
N VAL A 465 -5.82 -20.88 11.98
CA VAL A 465 -5.29 -20.20 10.79
C VAL A 465 -6.11 -18.94 10.52
N LEU A 466 -5.41 -17.84 10.27
CA LEU A 466 -5.99 -16.62 9.72
C LEU A 466 -5.75 -16.61 8.21
N HIS A 467 -6.75 -16.18 7.46
CA HIS A 467 -6.66 -15.91 6.02
C HIS A 467 -6.86 -14.42 5.77
N PRO A 468 -5.81 -13.58 5.91
CA PRO A 468 -5.88 -12.18 5.55
C PRO A 468 -6.01 -11.99 4.04
N VAL A 469 -6.96 -11.16 3.65
CA VAL A 469 -7.20 -10.73 2.26
C VAL A 469 -7.22 -9.21 2.26
N GLU A 470 -6.37 -8.58 1.45
CA GLU A 470 -6.31 -7.13 1.36
C GLU A 470 -7.68 -6.56 0.97
N MET A 471 -8.14 -5.55 1.71
CA MET A 471 -9.41 -4.87 1.44
C MET A 471 -9.23 -3.88 0.30
N TRP A 472 -10.19 -3.82 -0.63
CA TRP A 472 -10.19 -2.81 -1.67
C TRP A 472 -10.14 -1.38 -1.10
N THR A 473 -9.22 -0.59 -1.64
CA THR A 473 -9.11 0.85 -1.37
C THR A 473 -9.22 1.62 -2.67
N TYR A 474 -9.79 2.82 -2.61
CA TYR A 474 -10.15 3.60 -3.81
C TYR A 474 -9.43 4.94 -3.94
N LEU A 475 -8.56 5.25 -2.98
CA LEU A 475 -7.67 6.39 -3.04
C LEU A 475 -6.25 5.88 -3.22
N LYS A 476 -5.43 6.71 -3.86
CA LYS A 476 -4.03 6.36 -4.07
C LYS A 476 -3.30 6.23 -2.73
N ARG A 477 -2.40 5.26 -2.66
CA ARG A 477 -1.52 5.03 -1.51
C ARG A 477 -0.09 4.85 -2.00
N TYR A 478 0.88 5.01 -1.11
CA TYR A 478 2.29 4.85 -1.48
C TYR A 478 2.79 3.44 -1.16
N ASN A 479 2.97 3.10 0.12
CA ASN A 479 3.49 1.81 0.57
C ASN A 479 2.79 1.34 1.86
N PRO A 480 1.48 1.06 1.79
CA PRO A 480 0.66 0.81 2.96
C PRO A 480 1.18 -0.38 3.80
N GLY A 481 1.20 -0.16 5.11
CA GLY A 481 1.76 -1.05 6.12
C GLY A 481 3.25 -0.80 6.40
N ARG A 482 3.94 0.01 5.57
CA ARG A 482 5.37 0.31 5.67
C ARG A 482 5.73 1.80 5.58
N ASP A 483 4.79 2.66 5.20
CA ASP A 483 4.95 4.13 5.08
C ASP A 483 4.31 4.90 6.24
N GLY A 484 4.18 4.26 7.41
CA GLY A 484 3.44 4.81 8.53
C GLY A 484 1.92 4.89 8.30
N THR A 485 1.37 4.23 7.28
CA THR A 485 -0.08 4.14 7.06
C THR A 485 -0.52 2.67 7.15
N ALA A 486 -1.64 2.37 7.80
CA ALA A 486 -2.04 0.97 8.01
C ALA A 486 -2.65 0.32 6.76
N LYS A 487 -2.26 -0.91 6.42
CA LYS A 487 -2.90 -1.71 5.37
C LYS A 487 -4.16 -2.38 5.92
N LEU A 488 -5.25 -2.40 5.15
CA LEU A 488 -6.53 -2.98 5.59
C LEU A 488 -6.72 -4.38 5.05
N PHE A 489 -7.26 -5.27 5.89
CA PHE A 489 -7.55 -6.65 5.53
C PHE A 489 -8.96 -7.04 5.96
N PHE A 490 -9.57 -7.92 5.19
CA PHE A 490 -10.56 -8.85 5.69
C PHE A 490 -9.86 -10.10 6.22
N ILE A 491 -10.38 -10.67 7.31
CA ILE A 491 -9.86 -11.91 7.88
C ILE A 491 -10.97 -12.96 7.93
N THR A 492 -10.68 -14.14 7.41
CA THR A 492 -11.44 -15.38 7.67
C THR A 492 -10.61 -16.26 8.58
N THR A 493 -11.21 -16.83 9.62
CA THR A 493 -10.55 -17.78 10.52
C THR A 493 -10.81 -19.22 10.05
N GLU A 494 -9.87 -20.12 10.31
CA GLU A 494 -10.05 -21.56 10.12
C GLU A 494 -9.63 -22.28 11.41
N VAL A 495 -10.61 -22.92 12.03
CA VAL A 495 -10.48 -23.62 13.31
C VAL A 495 -10.32 -25.12 13.05
N PRO A 496 -9.19 -25.74 13.45
CA PRO A 496 -9.01 -27.17 13.36
C PRO A 496 -10.08 -27.92 14.16
N LYS A 497 -10.78 -28.88 13.52
CA LYS A 497 -11.98 -29.53 14.09
C LYS A 497 -11.72 -30.42 15.32
N THR A 498 -10.47 -30.78 15.59
CA THR A 498 -10.13 -31.85 16.57
C THR A 498 -9.25 -31.39 17.73
N ASP A 499 -8.83 -30.12 17.76
CA ASP A 499 -7.66 -29.75 18.57
C ASP A 499 -7.99 -29.10 19.91
N TYR A 500 -9.26 -28.70 20.14
CA TYR A 500 -9.68 -28.02 21.37
C TYR A 500 -10.42 -28.92 22.37
N GLU A 501 -10.63 -30.20 22.05
CA GLU A 501 -11.28 -31.17 22.97
C GLU A 501 -10.31 -31.68 24.07
N THR A 502 -9.01 -31.50 23.87
CA THR A 502 -7.95 -31.91 24.82
C THR A 502 -7.57 -30.81 25.81
N LEU A 503 -8.10 -29.60 25.64
CA LEU A 503 -7.87 -28.44 26.49
C LEU A 503 -8.75 -28.51 27.75
N SER A 504 -8.41 -27.71 28.76
CA SER A 504 -9.26 -27.52 29.94
C SER A 504 -10.71 -27.19 29.55
N PRO A 505 -11.72 -27.64 30.33
CA PRO A 505 -13.12 -27.44 30.00
C PRO A 505 -13.49 -25.98 29.72
N GLU A 506 -12.90 -25.04 30.47
CA GLU A 506 -13.16 -23.61 30.28
C GLU A 506 -12.54 -23.09 28.98
N PHE A 507 -11.28 -23.45 28.68
CA PHE A 507 -10.62 -23.02 27.45
C PHE A 507 -11.30 -23.62 26.21
N SER A 508 -11.64 -24.91 26.29
CA SER A 508 -12.42 -25.62 25.27
C SER A 508 -13.79 -24.97 25.03
N SER A 509 -14.48 -24.52 26.10
CA SER A 509 -15.77 -23.81 25.97
C SER A 509 -15.63 -22.50 25.24
N MET A 510 -14.61 -21.71 25.59
CA MET A 510 -14.37 -20.42 24.94
C MET A 510 -14.15 -20.60 23.43
N ILE A 511 -13.32 -21.56 23.01
CA ILE A 511 -13.09 -21.84 21.58
C ILE A 511 -14.37 -22.31 20.90
N ARG A 512 -15.06 -23.31 21.48
CA ARG A 512 -16.24 -23.91 20.89
C ARG A 512 -17.41 -22.94 20.75
N ASP A 513 -17.60 -22.07 21.73
CA ASP A 513 -18.80 -21.24 21.83
C ASP A 513 -18.62 -19.87 21.14
N TYR A 514 -17.39 -19.37 21.01
CA TYR A 514 -17.11 -18.04 20.44
C TYR A 514 -16.28 -18.06 19.14
N ILE A 515 -15.29 -18.95 19.01
CA ILE A 515 -14.35 -18.92 17.86
C ILE A 515 -14.76 -19.92 16.77
N ALA A 516 -15.04 -21.16 17.15
CA ALA A 516 -15.42 -22.24 16.23
C ALA A 516 -16.68 -21.94 15.39
N PRO A 517 -17.73 -21.25 15.89
CA PRO A 517 -18.91 -20.94 15.09
C PRO A 517 -18.62 -20.00 13.90
N GLU A 518 -17.54 -19.22 13.97
CA GLU A 518 -17.13 -18.29 12.91
C GLU A 518 -16.09 -18.91 11.95
N SER A 519 -15.69 -20.16 12.17
CA SER A 519 -14.73 -20.87 11.32
C SER A 519 -15.22 -20.94 9.87
N LEU A 520 -14.36 -20.48 8.95
CA LEU A 520 -14.60 -20.35 7.51
C LEU A 520 -15.76 -19.41 7.13
N GLN A 521 -16.28 -18.63 8.08
CA GLN A 521 -17.21 -17.55 7.78
C GLN A 521 -16.47 -16.44 7.03
N LEU A 522 -16.85 -16.23 5.78
CA LEU A 522 -16.18 -15.31 4.88
C LEU A 522 -16.12 -13.88 5.47
N PHE A 523 -14.89 -13.42 5.71
CA PHE A 523 -14.59 -12.08 6.19
C PHE A 523 -15.35 -11.75 7.48
N ALA A 524 -15.25 -12.65 8.47
CA ALA A 524 -15.85 -12.47 9.79
C ALA A 524 -15.25 -11.26 10.53
N TYR A 525 -13.97 -10.99 10.30
CA TYR A 525 -13.23 -9.88 10.92
C TYR A 525 -12.65 -8.93 9.88
N VAL A 526 -12.29 -7.74 10.35
CA VAL A 526 -11.47 -6.78 9.63
C VAL A 526 -10.20 -6.52 10.44
N ALA A 527 -9.10 -6.25 9.75
CA ALA A 527 -7.85 -5.88 10.40
C ALA A 527 -7.23 -4.64 9.75
N GLU A 528 -6.47 -3.91 10.56
CA GLU A 528 -5.49 -2.95 10.08
C GLU A 528 -4.11 -3.40 10.58
N ALA A 529 -3.08 -3.27 9.74
CA ALA A 529 -1.74 -3.71 10.10
C ALA A 529 -0.64 -2.80 9.54
N THR A 530 0.45 -2.71 10.29
CA THR A 530 1.74 -2.11 9.90
C THR A 530 2.87 -3.12 10.16
N SER A 531 4.12 -2.71 9.96
CA SER A 531 5.29 -3.45 10.44
C SER A 531 5.33 -3.61 11.96
N ASP A 532 4.62 -2.75 12.71
CA ASP A 532 4.79 -2.58 14.15
C ASP A 532 3.60 -3.09 14.95
N TYR A 533 2.41 -3.16 14.33
CA TYR A 533 1.22 -3.67 14.99
C TYR A 533 0.22 -4.33 14.03
N VAL A 534 -0.65 -5.16 14.59
CA VAL A 534 -1.85 -5.70 13.96
C VAL A 534 -3.05 -5.49 14.91
N LEU A 535 -4.11 -4.88 14.40
CA LEU A 535 -5.39 -4.73 15.10
C LEU A 535 -6.46 -5.51 14.35
N ILE A 536 -7.10 -6.48 15.00
CA ILE A 536 -8.18 -7.29 14.43
C ILE A 536 -9.47 -7.04 15.22
N LYS A 537 -10.58 -6.76 14.51
CA LYS A 537 -11.89 -6.52 15.13
C LYS A 537 -13.01 -7.22 14.36
N PRO A 538 -14.12 -7.60 15.02
CA PRO A 538 -15.29 -8.15 14.34
C PRO A 538 -15.82 -7.18 13.26
N LYS A 539 -16.34 -7.72 12.16
CA LYS A 539 -16.89 -6.90 11.06
C LYS A 539 -18.16 -6.14 11.48
N THR A 540 -18.98 -6.68 12.38
CA THR A 540 -20.28 -6.11 12.74
C THR A 540 -20.16 -5.07 13.86
N SER A 541 -20.93 -3.98 13.73
CA SER A 541 -20.88 -2.79 14.61
C SER A 541 -21.35 -3.04 16.05
N HIS A 542 -22.08 -4.13 16.30
CA HIS A 542 -22.65 -4.43 17.62
C HIS A 542 -21.59 -4.73 18.70
N ASN A 543 -20.36 -5.10 18.31
CA ASN A 543 -19.29 -5.51 19.23
C ASN A 543 -17.98 -4.73 19.05
N GLN A 544 -18.02 -3.47 18.59
CA GLN A 544 -16.81 -2.62 18.43
C GLN A 544 -16.03 -2.37 19.74
N ARG A 545 -16.53 -2.84 20.87
CA ARG A 545 -15.88 -2.74 22.17
C ARG A 545 -14.74 -3.74 22.32
N SER A 546 -14.72 -4.84 21.57
CA SER A 546 -13.67 -5.85 21.68
C SER A 546 -12.84 -5.96 20.40
N TYR A 547 -11.52 -5.98 20.55
CA TYR A 547 -10.57 -6.09 19.45
C TYR A 547 -9.27 -6.75 19.93
N LEU A 548 -8.62 -7.51 19.07
CA LEU A 548 -7.29 -8.06 19.31
C LEU A 548 -6.26 -7.03 18.87
N PHE A 549 -5.32 -6.68 19.75
CA PHE A 549 -4.24 -5.77 19.43
C PHE A 549 -2.90 -6.43 19.74
N LEU A 550 -2.04 -6.49 18.73
CA LEU A 550 -0.77 -7.19 18.76
C LEU A 550 0.34 -6.24 18.28
N THR A 551 1.51 -6.29 18.91
CA THR A 551 2.71 -5.51 18.60
C THR A 551 3.92 -6.43 18.42
N LYS A 552 5.06 -5.89 17.96
CA LYS A 552 6.30 -6.68 17.88
C LYS A 552 6.66 -7.33 19.23
N PRO A 553 7.21 -8.57 19.23
CA PRO A 553 7.63 -9.24 20.45
C PRO A 553 8.65 -8.43 21.26
N GLY A 554 8.48 -8.42 22.57
CA GLY A 554 9.30 -7.64 23.51
C GLY A 554 9.01 -6.13 23.49
N GLU A 555 8.06 -5.67 22.68
CA GLU A 555 7.58 -4.29 22.67
C GLU A 555 6.21 -4.14 23.35
N GLU A 556 5.87 -4.93 24.38
CA GLU A 556 4.72 -4.65 25.26
C GLU A 556 4.91 -3.26 25.89
N LYS A 557 4.43 -2.25 25.17
CA LYS A 557 4.42 -0.87 25.60
C LYS A 557 3.17 -0.69 26.45
N PRO A 558 3.25 -0.02 27.61
CA PRO A 558 2.10 0.20 28.50
C PRO A 558 1.06 1.16 27.90
N TYR A 559 1.12 1.45 26.60
CA TYR A 559 0.30 2.45 25.93
C TYR A 559 -0.96 1.84 25.35
N THR A 560 -2.04 2.63 25.33
CA THR A 560 -3.26 2.26 24.63
C THR A 560 -2.99 2.06 23.13
N PRO A 561 -3.75 1.17 22.47
CA PRO A 561 -3.67 0.93 21.04
C PRO A 561 -3.68 2.22 20.20
N ASP A 562 -4.53 3.20 20.52
CA ASP A 562 -4.63 4.46 19.77
C ASP A 562 -3.33 5.27 19.74
N ILE A 563 -2.54 5.21 20.81
CA ILE A 563 -1.26 5.90 20.88
C ILE A 563 -0.20 5.17 20.09
N LEU A 564 -0.18 3.83 20.17
CA LEU A 564 0.75 3.02 19.39
C LEU A 564 0.46 3.14 17.90
N ARG A 565 -0.82 3.19 17.52
CA ARG A 565 -1.28 3.50 16.18
C ARG A 565 -0.71 4.85 15.74
N THR A 566 -0.92 5.91 16.52
CA THR A 566 -0.40 7.26 16.23
C THR A 566 1.14 7.28 16.14
N GLY A 567 1.83 6.55 17.01
CA GLY A 567 3.28 6.44 17.03
C GLY A 567 3.86 5.71 15.81
N ALA A 568 3.19 4.65 15.34
CA ALA A 568 3.57 3.93 14.13
C ALA A 568 3.41 4.80 12.86
N GLU A 569 2.51 5.79 12.87
CA GLU A 569 2.42 6.79 11.80
C GLU A 569 3.52 7.87 11.85
N GLY A 570 4.37 7.83 12.87
CA GLY A 570 5.51 8.71 13.09
C GLY A 570 6.75 8.36 12.26
N ASP A 571 6.85 7.13 11.74
CA ASP A 571 7.87 6.68 10.77
C ASP A 571 7.59 7.22 9.36
N ASP A 572 7.18 8.47 9.28
CA ASP A 572 6.93 9.20 8.05
C ASP A 572 8.22 9.89 7.59
N GLU A 573 8.59 9.70 6.32
CA GLU A 573 9.77 10.32 5.72
C GLU A 573 9.76 11.85 5.84
N LEU A 574 8.57 12.47 5.73
CA LEU A 574 8.45 13.91 5.90
C LEU A 574 8.78 14.32 7.33
N ILE A 575 8.44 13.53 8.35
CA ILE A 575 8.82 13.83 9.74
C ILE A 575 10.34 13.72 9.91
N SER A 576 10.93 12.64 9.38
CA SER A 576 12.37 12.39 9.45
C SER A 576 13.19 13.49 8.76
N ARG A 577 12.68 14.06 7.67
CA ARG A 577 13.35 15.14 6.92
C ARG A 577 13.52 16.43 7.73
N TYR A 578 12.67 16.71 8.73
CA TYR A 578 12.70 17.96 9.49
C TYR A 578 14.07 18.26 10.13
N MET A 579 14.74 17.22 10.63
CA MET A 579 16.07 17.30 11.29
C MET A 579 17.24 16.97 10.36
N SER A 580 17.00 16.86 9.05
CA SER A 580 18.03 16.50 8.08
C SER A 580 19.09 17.59 7.94
N GLU A 581 20.31 17.19 7.54
CA GLU A 581 21.38 18.13 7.20
C GLU A 581 21.02 19.01 5.99
N GLU A 582 20.05 18.60 5.17
CA GLU A 582 19.49 19.43 4.10
C GLU A 582 18.79 20.66 4.66
N LEU A 583 18.09 20.56 5.80
CA LEU A 583 17.30 21.68 6.31
C LEU A 583 17.97 22.45 7.44
N VAL A 584 18.82 21.79 8.23
CA VAL A 584 19.38 22.36 9.46
C VAL A 584 20.77 22.96 9.21
N LEU A 585 20.98 24.19 9.70
CA LEU A 585 22.27 24.86 9.68
C LEU A 585 23.19 24.29 10.77
N LYS A 586 24.39 23.84 10.39
CA LYS A 586 25.41 23.36 11.33
C LYS A 586 26.08 24.55 12.04
N ASP A 587 26.33 24.41 13.34
CA ASP A 587 26.99 25.41 14.20
C ASP A 587 26.32 26.80 14.14
N PRO A 588 25.05 26.92 14.58
CA PRO A 588 24.27 28.16 14.47
C PRO A 588 24.75 29.30 15.38
N ASP A 589 25.58 28.98 16.38
CA ASP A 589 26.07 29.92 17.39
C ASP A 589 27.12 30.90 16.83
N PHE A 590 27.68 30.63 15.64
CA PHE A 590 28.60 31.55 14.96
C PHE A 590 28.58 31.35 13.45
N VAL A 591 27.89 32.23 12.72
CA VAL A 591 27.75 32.17 11.27
C VAL A 591 28.45 33.37 10.63
N ASP A 592 29.52 33.08 9.90
CA ASP A 592 30.31 34.06 9.16
C ASP A 592 29.66 34.35 7.80
N ILE A 593 29.76 35.59 7.31
CA ILE A 593 29.20 36.02 6.01
C ILE A 593 29.62 35.14 4.82
N ARG A 594 30.76 34.45 4.88
CA ARG A 594 31.20 33.47 3.87
C ARG A 594 30.24 32.29 3.71
N ARG A 595 29.40 32.02 4.72
CA ARG A 595 28.35 31.00 4.73
C ARG A 595 26.99 31.54 4.27
N ARG A 596 26.88 32.80 3.83
CA ARG A 596 25.59 33.39 3.39
C ARG A 596 24.85 32.53 2.37
N SER A 597 25.54 32.05 1.34
CA SER A 597 24.91 31.21 0.31
C SER A 597 24.42 29.85 0.85
N GLU A 598 25.07 29.32 1.89
CA GLU A 598 24.58 28.14 2.61
C GLU A 598 23.25 28.48 3.30
N VAL A 599 23.19 29.59 4.05
CA VAL A 599 21.97 30.03 4.75
C VAL A 599 20.83 30.33 3.76
N GLU A 600 21.10 31.01 2.65
CA GLU A 600 20.12 31.27 1.59
C GLU A 600 19.56 29.97 1.00
N LYS A 601 20.44 28.98 0.75
CA LYS A 601 20.04 27.66 0.28
C LYS A 601 19.16 26.95 1.31
N LYS A 602 19.58 26.90 2.58
CA LYS A 602 18.80 26.30 3.68
C LYS A 602 17.44 26.97 3.85
N LEU A 603 17.38 28.30 3.78
CA LEU A 603 16.13 29.05 3.87
C LEU A 603 15.18 28.67 2.72
N ALA A 604 15.69 28.60 1.48
CA ALA A 604 14.90 28.19 0.33
C ALA A 604 14.38 26.76 0.47
N GLU A 605 15.23 25.82 0.92
CA GLU A 605 14.88 24.42 1.18
C GLU A 605 13.80 24.30 2.28
N ASN A 606 13.93 25.03 3.39
CA ASN A 606 12.92 25.05 4.45
C ASN A 606 11.57 25.65 3.98
N ILE A 607 11.59 26.71 3.17
CA ILE A 607 10.36 27.30 2.59
C ILE A 607 9.67 26.29 1.66
N GLU A 608 10.42 25.55 0.86
CA GLU A 608 9.86 24.54 -0.03
C GLU A 608 9.31 23.34 0.75
N TYR A 609 10.07 22.85 1.73
CA TYR A 609 9.63 21.79 2.63
C TYR A 609 8.35 22.17 3.41
N ARG A 610 8.20 23.44 3.82
CA ARG A 610 6.95 23.94 4.42
C ARG A 610 5.76 23.82 3.46
N LYS A 611 5.92 24.19 2.18
CA LYS A 611 4.87 24.06 1.17
C LYS A 611 4.51 22.59 0.93
N THR A 612 5.50 21.70 1.01
CA THR A 612 5.33 20.25 0.93
C THR A 612 4.42 19.74 2.05
N LEU A 613 4.69 20.09 3.31
CA LEU A 613 3.83 19.72 4.45
C LEU A 613 2.39 20.25 4.29
N ASP A 614 2.22 21.53 3.92
CA ASP A 614 0.90 22.14 3.68
C ASP A 614 0.07 21.43 2.60
N LYS A 615 0.76 20.88 1.61
CA LYS A 615 0.14 20.16 0.51
C LYS A 615 -0.22 18.74 0.91
N ALA A 616 0.65 18.05 1.65
CA ALA A 616 0.34 16.76 2.23
C ALA A 616 -0.91 16.86 3.14
N LEU A 617 -0.98 17.89 4.00
CA LEU A 617 -2.18 18.17 4.82
C LEU A 617 -3.45 18.36 3.97
N ARG A 618 -3.37 19.15 2.90
CA ARG A 618 -4.51 19.34 1.99
C ARG A 618 -4.93 18.04 1.30
N LEU A 619 -3.99 17.17 0.97
CA LEU A 619 -4.25 15.87 0.37
C LEU A 619 -5.02 14.97 1.35
N PHE A 620 -4.51 14.75 2.55
CA PHE A 620 -5.14 13.87 3.54
C PHE A 620 -6.52 14.39 3.98
N ARG A 621 -6.68 15.71 4.19
CA ARG A 621 -8.00 16.32 4.39
C ARG A 621 -8.94 16.11 3.19
N GLY A 622 -8.40 16.12 1.98
CA GLY A 622 -9.13 15.79 0.76
C GLY A 622 -9.60 14.34 0.73
N TYR A 623 -8.73 13.41 1.13
CA TYR A 623 -9.03 11.99 1.25
C TYR A 623 -10.14 11.72 2.27
N ALA A 624 -10.07 12.31 3.47
CA ALA A 624 -11.11 12.18 4.49
C ALA A 624 -12.49 12.69 4.00
N ARG A 625 -12.52 13.82 3.29
CA ARG A 625 -13.77 14.35 2.70
C ARG A 625 -14.30 13.48 1.58
N SER A 626 -13.42 13.00 0.71
CA SER A 626 -13.80 12.13 -0.41
C SER A 626 -14.37 10.81 0.11
N SER A 627 -13.74 10.23 1.13
CA SER A 627 -14.18 8.97 1.70
C SER A 627 -15.51 9.07 2.42
N ASP A 628 -15.77 10.18 3.12
CA ASP A 628 -17.08 10.45 3.72
C ASP A 628 -18.18 10.57 2.66
N LEU A 629 -17.91 11.30 1.57
CA LEU A 629 -18.86 11.44 0.46
C LEU A 629 -19.16 10.08 -0.20
N SER A 630 -18.14 9.26 -0.45
CA SER A 630 -18.28 7.90 -0.98
C SER A 630 -19.11 7.01 -0.04
N ARG A 631 -18.84 7.06 1.27
CA ARG A 631 -19.60 6.33 2.29
C ARG A 631 -21.07 6.75 2.31
N LEU A 632 -21.35 8.05 2.32
CA LEU A 632 -22.73 8.58 2.31
C LEU A 632 -23.49 8.19 1.04
N ALA A 633 -22.84 8.28 -0.13
CA ALA A 633 -23.45 7.88 -1.39
C ALA A 633 -23.72 6.38 -1.46
N TYR A 634 -22.80 5.57 -0.93
CA TYR A 634 -23.01 4.14 -0.81
C TYR A 634 -24.17 3.82 0.15
N SER A 635 -24.24 4.45 1.33
CA SER A 635 -25.36 4.26 2.26
C SER A 635 -26.71 4.62 1.63
N ALA A 636 -26.77 5.66 0.80
CA ALA A 636 -27.97 6.01 0.05
C ALA A 636 -28.36 4.94 -0.98
N PHE A 637 -27.37 4.43 -1.73
CA PHE A 637 -27.56 3.32 -2.66
C PHE A 637 -28.04 2.05 -1.96
N ASP A 638 -27.40 1.69 -0.84
CA ASP A 638 -27.70 0.49 -0.08
C ASP A 638 -29.12 0.57 0.51
N GLY A 639 -29.50 1.70 1.10
CA GLY A 639 -30.86 1.95 1.57
C GLY A 639 -31.92 1.88 0.46
N LEU A 640 -31.62 2.42 -0.73
CA LEU A 640 -32.50 2.28 -1.90
C LEU A 640 -32.62 0.80 -2.32
N SER A 641 -31.51 0.07 -2.34
CA SER A 641 -31.46 -1.34 -2.72
C SER A 641 -32.27 -2.23 -1.75
N PHE A 642 -32.24 -1.89 -0.46
CA PHE A 642 -33.00 -2.54 0.60
C PHE A 642 -34.50 -2.31 0.41
N VAL A 643 -34.93 -1.04 0.30
CA VAL A 643 -36.35 -0.66 0.15
C VAL A 643 -36.96 -1.23 -1.13
N THR A 644 -36.17 -1.36 -2.18
CA THR A 644 -36.60 -1.92 -3.48
C THR A 644 -36.40 -3.42 -3.60
N PHE A 645 -35.89 -4.10 -2.56
CA PHE A 645 -35.52 -5.52 -2.55
C PHE A 645 -34.48 -5.92 -3.62
N MET A 646 -33.79 -4.97 -4.25
CA MET A 646 -32.77 -5.24 -5.26
C MET A 646 -31.57 -5.99 -4.70
N GLN A 647 -31.30 -5.89 -3.39
CA GLN A 647 -30.27 -6.68 -2.69
C GLN A 647 -30.48 -8.21 -2.79
N HIS A 648 -31.67 -8.69 -3.16
CA HIS A 648 -31.91 -10.12 -3.41
C HIS A 648 -31.62 -10.52 -4.86
N ILE A 649 -31.33 -9.55 -5.73
CA ILE A 649 -31.08 -9.77 -7.16
C ILE A 649 -29.57 -9.76 -7.40
N ASP A 650 -29.05 -10.91 -7.79
CA ASP A 650 -27.62 -11.06 -8.04
C ASP A 650 -27.22 -10.85 -9.51
N PHE A 651 -28.18 -10.69 -10.42
CA PHE A 651 -27.91 -10.22 -11.79
C PHE A 651 -28.40 -8.77 -11.92
N PRO A 652 -27.54 -7.75 -12.06
CA PRO A 652 -26.13 -7.78 -12.47
C PRO A 652 -25.13 -7.48 -11.34
N LYS A 653 -25.13 -8.26 -10.25
CA LYS A 653 -24.24 -8.19 -9.05
C LYS A 653 -24.66 -7.22 -7.95
N ILE A 654 -25.93 -6.78 -7.88
CA ILE A 654 -26.41 -5.88 -6.80
C ILE A 654 -26.28 -6.55 -5.43
N LYS A 655 -26.76 -7.79 -5.29
CA LYS A 655 -26.59 -8.56 -4.04
C LYS A 655 -25.14 -8.66 -3.58
N THR A 656 -24.21 -8.85 -4.52
CA THR A 656 -22.77 -8.95 -4.23
C THR A 656 -22.24 -7.62 -3.71
N LEU A 657 -22.53 -6.53 -4.42
CA LEU A 657 -22.16 -5.17 -4.04
C LEU A 657 -22.64 -4.80 -2.63
N THR A 658 -23.89 -5.15 -2.29
CA THR A 658 -24.50 -4.85 -0.98
C THR A 658 -23.95 -5.69 0.17
N MET A 659 -23.33 -6.84 -0.12
CA MET A 659 -22.89 -7.78 0.92
C MET A 659 -21.64 -7.30 1.68
N PHE A 660 -20.71 -6.64 0.98
CA PHE A 660 -19.43 -6.20 1.54
C PHE A 660 -19.13 -4.72 1.33
N GLY A 661 -19.96 -3.99 0.58
CA GLY A 661 -19.71 -2.58 0.28
C GLY A 661 -19.80 -1.67 1.51
N GLU A 662 -20.71 -1.91 2.48
CA GLU A 662 -20.76 -1.09 3.71
C GLU A 662 -19.48 -1.25 4.54
N PRO A 663 -19.01 -2.47 4.86
CA PRO A 663 -17.74 -2.66 5.57
C PRO A 663 -16.56 -2.01 4.86
N ILE A 664 -16.47 -2.11 3.53
CA ILE A 664 -15.41 -1.48 2.74
C ILE A 664 -15.45 0.04 2.89
N MET A 665 -16.61 0.65 2.68
CA MET A 665 -16.75 2.11 2.72
C MET A 665 -16.52 2.65 4.12
N ALA A 666 -17.02 1.97 5.15
CA ALA A 666 -16.83 2.36 6.54
C ALA A 666 -15.36 2.27 6.98
N ASN A 667 -14.66 1.17 6.67
CA ASN A 667 -13.26 1.01 7.07
C ASN A 667 -12.33 1.96 6.29
N ASN A 668 -12.56 2.17 4.99
CA ASN A 668 -11.84 3.21 4.25
C ASN A 668 -12.07 4.60 4.85
N HIS A 669 -13.32 4.96 5.16
CA HIS A 669 -13.62 6.26 5.77
C HIS A 669 -12.93 6.45 7.12
N ASN A 670 -12.99 5.45 8.00
CA ASN A 670 -12.34 5.49 9.30
C ASN A 670 -10.82 5.64 9.17
N LEU A 671 -10.20 4.87 8.27
CA LEU A 671 -8.76 4.97 7.98
C LEU A 671 -8.39 6.38 7.52
N TYR A 672 -9.00 6.89 6.45
CA TYR A 672 -8.61 8.19 5.90
C TYR A 672 -8.92 9.37 6.83
N THR A 673 -9.94 9.24 7.68
CA THR A 673 -10.24 10.24 8.72
C THR A 673 -9.16 10.24 9.79
N ALA A 674 -8.82 9.07 10.35
CA ALA A 674 -7.75 8.93 11.34
C ALA A 674 -6.41 9.44 10.80
N MET A 675 -6.06 9.07 9.56
CA MET A 675 -4.85 9.57 8.90
C MET A 675 -4.87 11.10 8.76
N ALA A 676 -5.99 11.70 8.35
CA ALA A 676 -6.07 13.15 8.22
C ALA A 676 -5.93 13.86 9.57
N GLU A 677 -6.56 13.35 10.62
CA GLU A 677 -6.45 13.88 11.99
C GLU A 677 -5.03 13.77 12.53
N ASN A 678 -4.39 12.61 12.36
CA ASN A 678 -3.01 12.37 12.80
C ASN A 678 -2.00 13.22 12.04
N LYS A 679 -2.12 13.34 10.70
CA LYS A 679 -1.21 14.21 9.92
C LYS A 679 -1.45 15.68 10.21
N ASP A 680 -2.70 16.11 10.42
CA ASP A 680 -3.02 17.47 10.88
C ASP A 680 -2.33 17.79 12.22
N TRP A 681 -2.31 16.81 13.12
CA TRP A 681 -1.68 16.92 14.42
C TRP A 681 -0.14 16.93 14.33
N LEU A 682 0.47 15.96 13.64
CA LEU A 682 1.92 15.83 13.49
C LEU A 682 2.52 16.99 12.68
N TYR A 683 2.04 17.21 11.46
CA TYR A 683 2.61 18.24 10.58
C TYR A 683 2.27 19.64 11.05
N GLY A 684 1.15 19.83 11.76
CA GLY A 684 0.81 21.11 12.37
C GLY A 684 1.92 21.59 13.31
N ASN A 685 2.43 20.70 14.17
CA ASN A 685 3.51 21.01 15.11
C ASN A 685 4.85 21.25 14.37
N ILE A 686 5.17 20.44 13.35
CA ILE A 686 6.39 20.60 12.55
C ILE A 686 6.37 21.91 11.77
N ILE A 687 5.26 22.28 11.14
CA ILE A 687 5.10 23.55 10.42
C ILE A 687 5.35 24.72 11.37
N ALA A 688 4.85 24.65 12.61
CA ALA A 688 5.03 25.72 13.57
C ALA A 688 6.51 25.90 13.98
N LEU A 689 7.24 24.80 14.24
CA LEU A 689 8.69 24.86 14.49
C LEU A 689 9.47 25.32 13.25
N LEU A 690 9.05 24.90 12.06
CA LEU A 690 9.64 25.28 10.79
C LEU A 690 9.47 26.77 10.50
N ASP A 691 8.31 27.34 10.84
CA ASP A 691 8.06 28.78 10.74
C ASP A 691 9.00 29.59 11.64
N LEU A 692 9.31 29.09 12.85
CA LEU A 692 10.31 29.69 13.73
C LEU A 692 11.73 29.60 13.13
N ARG A 693 12.10 28.46 12.53
CA ARG A 693 13.40 28.29 11.85
C ARG A 693 13.55 29.25 10.67
N ILE A 694 12.52 29.34 9.83
CA ILE A 694 12.49 30.25 8.67
C ILE A 694 12.65 31.70 9.12
N ALA A 695 11.99 32.10 10.21
CA ALA A 695 12.15 33.43 10.77
C ALA A 695 13.60 33.67 11.26
N ALA A 696 14.17 32.72 12.00
CA ALA A 696 15.53 32.82 12.51
C ALA A 696 16.60 32.90 11.40
N TYR A 697 16.42 32.17 10.29
CA TYR A 697 17.35 32.25 9.16
C TYR A 697 17.19 33.54 8.36
N ARG A 698 15.98 34.13 8.31
CA ARG A 698 15.78 35.45 7.71
C ARG A 698 16.46 36.54 8.52
N GLU A 699 16.32 36.52 9.84
CA GLU A 699 16.99 37.46 10.75
C GLU A 699 18.52 37.42 10.55
N LEU A 700 19.08 36.22 10.40
CA LEU A 700 20.51 36.04 10.12
C LEU A 700 20.94 36.67 8.77
N LEU A 701 20.12 36.53 7.73
CA LEU A 701 20.38 37.19 6.44
C LEU A 701 20.21 38.71 6.51
N GLU A 702 19.25 39.19 7.29
CA GLU A 702 19.04 40.62 7.57
C GLU A 702 20.26 41.23 8.29
N ASP A 703 20.86 40.52 9.27
CA ASP A 703 22.11 40.93 9.91
C ASP A 703 23.25 41.10 8.89
N PHE A 704 23.37 40.18 7.94
CA PHE A 704 24.37 40.27 6.87
C PHE A 704 24.07 41.45 5.92
N ASP A 705 22.80 41.72 5.63
CA ASP A 705 22.36 42.87 4.82
C ASP A 705 22.67 44.20 5.52
N ASP A 706 22.66 44.22 6.85
CA ASP A 706 23.02 45.37 7.70
C ASP A 706 24.54 45.54 7.91
N ASN A 707 25.37 44.84 7.15
CA ASN A 707 26.85 44.85 7.18
C ASN A 707 27.49 44.21 8.43
N ASN A 708 26.78 43.33 9.14
CA ASN A 708 27.42 42.48 10.14
C ASN A 708 28.16 41.34 9.43
N TYR A 709 29.47 41.19 9.67
CA TYR A 709 30.27 40.12 9.06
C TYR A 709 30.14 38.77 9.78
N THR A 710 29.54 38.79 10.96
CA THR A 710 29.26 37.63 11.81
C THR A 710 27.88 37.82 12.40
N ALA A 711 27.04 36.79 12.32
CA ALA A 711 25.71 36.75 12.90
C ALA A 711 25.56 35.45 13.71
N THR A 712 24.64 35.46 14.66
CA THR A 712 24.30 34.29 15.46
C THR A 712 22.82 34.06 15.36
N VAL A 713 22.39 32.80 15.21
CA VAL A 713 20.97 32.49 15.29
C VAL A 713 20.44 32.97 16.64
N SER A 714 19.23 33.56 16.65
CA SER A 714 18.62 34.15 17.85
C SER A 714 18.81 33.25 19.08
N PRO A 715 19.28 33.77 20.23
CA PRO A 715 19.45 32.97 21.45
C PRO A 715 18.11 32.40 21.97
N HIS A 716 16.99 32.94 21.49
CA HIS A 716 15.63 32.50 21.80
C HIS A 716 15.13 31.37 20.88
N TYR A 717 15.86 31.03 19.82
CA TYR A 717 15.49 29.97 18.89
C TYR A 717 15.98 28.59 19.36
N ALA A 718 15.17 27.55 19.12
CA ALA A 718 15.52 26.15 19.29
C ALA A 718 14.94 25.31 18.15
N GLU A 719 15.60 24.21 17.81
CA GLU A 719 15.18 23.30 16.74
C GLU A 719 13.96 22.44 17.12
N ASP A 720 13.69 22.26 18.41
CA ASP A 720 12.62 21.38 18.89
C ASP A 720 12.01 21.88 20.21
N TYR A 721 10.88 21.27 20.62
CA TYR A 721 10.18 21.69 21.84
C TYR A 721 10.98 21.41 23.11
N ILE A 722 11.80 20.36 23.13
CA ILE A 722 12.67 20.05 24.28
C ILE A 722 13.67 21.18 24.50
N GLY A 723 14.26 21.70 23.42
CA GLY A 723 15.16 22.84 23.43
C GLY A 723 14.46 24.12 23.91
N TYR A 724 13.23 24.35 23.47
CA TYR A 724 12.41 25.46 23.95
C TYR A 724 12.08 25.34 25.46
N PHE A 725 11.67 24.16 25.92
CA PHE A 725 11.39 23.92 27.34
C PHE A 725 12.66 24.10 28.19
N ARG A 726 13.81 23.64 27.71
CA ARG A 726 15.11 23.85 28.37
C ARG A 726 15.46 25.33 28.51
N LYS A 727 15.22 26.14 27.46
CA LYS A 727 15.46 27.60 27.49
C LYS A 727 14.51 28.33 28.45
N LEU A 728 13.31 27.80 28.66
CA LEU A 728 12.34 28.31 29.65
C LEU A 728 12.60 27.79 31.08
N GLY A 729 13.65 26.99 31.30
CA GLY A 729 13.95 26.42 32.62
C GLY A 729 12.98 25.31 33.06
N ILE A 730 12.10 24.84 32.16
CA ILE A 730 11.18 23.75 32.46
C ILE A 730 11.99 22.46 32.59
N PRO A 731 11.87 21.73 33.72
CA PRO A 731 12.63 20.51 33.94
C PRO A 731 12.18 19.40 32.98
N SER A 732 13.13 18.54 32.58
CA SER A 732 12.81 17.34 31.81
C SER A 732 11.92 16.34 32.56
N SER A 733 11.96 16.40 33.89
CA SER A 733 11.06 15.65 34.77
C SER A 733 10.87 16.36 36.10
N ALA A 734 9.65 16.34 36.64
CA ALA A 734 9.32 16.87 37.95
C ALA A 734 8.41 15.91 38.71
N ARG A 735 8.70 15.67 39.99
CA ARG A 735 7.82 14.91 40.89
C ARG A 735 6.79 15.83 41.53
N GLY A 736 5.59 15.32 41.69
CA GLY A 736 4.44 16.09 42.11
C GLY A 736 3.31 15.21 42.64
N SER A 737 2.13 15.82 42.73
CA SER A 737 0.91 15.15 43.15
C SER A 737 -0.14 15.18 42.04
N LEU A 738 -0.77 14.04 41.79
CA LEU A 738 -1.90 13.86 40.88
C LEU A 738 -3.21 13.93 41.69
N PHE A 739 -4.18 14.73 41.24
CA PHE A 739 -5.39 15.08 42.00
C PHE A 739 -6.68 14.61 41.32
N LEU A 740 -6.82 13.30 41.11
CA LEU A 740 -8.02 12.71 40.49
C LEU A 740 -9.13 12.41 41.50
N SER A 741 -8.78 11.86 42.66
CA SER A 741 -9.70 11.53 43.76
C SER A 741 -9.10 11.99 45.10
N GLU A 742 -7.94 11.44 45.47
CA GLU A 742 -7.03 11.86 46.54
C GLU A 742 -5.65 12.17 45.94
N GLY A 743 -4.81 12.95 46.62
CA GLY A 743 -3.50 13.35 46.08
C GLY A 743 -2.51 12.19 46.09
N THR A 744 -2.26 11.55 44.94
CA THR A 744 -1.27 10.47 44.79
C THR A 744 0.07 11.00 44.28
N SER A 745 1.16 10.28 44.53
CA SER A 745 2.48 10.65 44.01
C SER A 745 2.53 10.42 42.50
N ALA A 746 3.06 11.38 41.76
CA ALA A 746 3.21 11.24 40.31
C ALA A 746 4.46 11.96 39.80
N GLN A 747 4.93 11.52 38.64
CA GLN A 747 6.04 12.15 37.93
C GLN A 747 5.57 12.69 36.58
N GLY A 748 5.71 14.00 36.37
CA GLY A 748 5.59 14.63 35.07
C GLY A 748 6.93 14.60 34.35
N LYS A 749 6.96 14.15 33.09
CA LYS A 749 8.13 14.14 32.21
C LYS A 749 7.80 14.86 30.92
N ILE A 750 8.76 15.52 30.29
CA ILE A 750 8.57 15.95 28.90
C ILE A 750 8.31 14.70 28.06
N PHE A 751 7.35 14.78 27.14
CA PHE A 751 6.94 13.63 26.33
C PHE A 751 8.14 13.07 25.55
N PRO A 752 8.60 11.84 25.83
CA PRO A 752 9.92 11.38 25.38
C PRO A 752 9.90 10.78 23.97
N ILE A 753 8.71 10.51 23.40
CA ILE A 753 8.58 9.73 22.16
C ILE A 753 8.96 10.56 20.93
N SER A 754 8.78 11.89 20.95
CA SER A 754 9.22 12.76 19.86
C SER A 754 9.58 14.16 20.36
N PRO A 755 10.79 14.68 20.07
CA PRO A 755 11.18 16.04 20.43
C PRO A 755 10.38 17.11 19.69
N LEU A 756 9.73 16.72 18.59
CA LEU A 756 8.88 17.58 17.75
C LEU A 756 7.46 17.73 18.30
N PHE A 757 7.17 17.12 19.45
CA PHE A 757 5.86 17.17 20.08
C PHE A 757 5.85 18.02 21.35
N PRO A 758 4.94 19.01 21.47
CA PRO A 758 4.84 19.83 22.66
C PRO A 758 3.93 19.17 23.71
N GLY A 759 4.52 18.48 24.70
CA GLY A 759 3.70 17.85 25.73
C GLY A 759 4.47 17.27 26.91
N PHE A 760 3.69 16.85 27.91
CA PHE A 760 4.17 16.16 29.10
C PHE A 760 3.48 14.80 29.26
N LEU A 761 4.23 13.81 29.71
CA LEU A 761 3.73 12.54 30.20
C LEU A 761 3.68 12.58 31.72
N ILE A 762 2.49 12.42 32.30
CA ILE A 762 2.32 12.25 33.75
C ILE A 762 2.19 10.75 34.03
N VAL A 763 3.02 10.26 34.94
CA VAL A 763 3.04 8.86 35.40
C VAL A 763 2.63 8.84 36.86
N ASN A 764 1.55 8.12 37.20
CA ASN A 764 1.21 7.87 38.60
C ASN A 764 2.20 6.83 39.17
N ASP A 765 2.84 7.15 40.29
CA ASP A 765 3.87 6.28 40.87
C ASP A 765 3.27 5.00 41.48
N ASP A 766 2.01 5.05 41.92
CA ASP A 766 1.37 3.94 42.64
C ASP A 766 0.69 2.95 41.69
N THR A 767 -0.04 3.48 40.70
CA THR A 767 -0.84 2.68 39.76
C THR A 767 -0.14 2.46 38.41
N SER A 768 0.95 3.17 38.15
CA SER A 768 1.58 3.26 36.82
C SER A 768 0.67 3.83 35.73
N ASP A 769 -0.40 4.55 36.09
CA ASP A 769 -1.26 5.24 35.12
C ASP A 769 -0.49 6.28 34.32
N LEU A 770 -0.82 6.41 33.04
CA LEU A 770 -0.10 7.28 32.10
C LEU A 770 -1.08 8.26 31.46
N ILE A 771 -0.82 9.56 31.65
CA ILE A 771 -1.63 10.65 31.10
C ILE A 771 -0.74 11.55 30.24
N LEU A 772 -1.03 11.64 28.96
CA LEU A 772 -0.41 12.59 28.05
C LEU A 772 -1.15 13.93 28.12
N VAL A 773 -0.38 14.99 28.36
CA VAL A 773 -0.82 16.39 28.37
C VAL A 773 -0.18 17.10 27.19
N GLU A 774 -0.93 17.24 26.11
CA GLU A 774 -0.55 18.01 24.92
C GLU A 774 -0.66 19.50 25.20
N LEU A 775 0.35 20.28 24.80
CA LEU A 775 0.28 21.74 24.77
C LEU A 775 -0.27 22.19 23.41
N VAL A 776 -1.37 22.93 23.41
CA VAL A 776 -2.06 23.35 22.18
C VAL A 776 -1.46 24.68 21.69
N LYS A 777 -0.69 24.62 20.60
CA LYS A 777 -0.04 25.78 19.94
C LYS A 777 0.79 26.65 20.91
N PRO A 778 1.80 26.06 21.58
CA PRO A 778 2.57 26.79 22.59
C PRO A 778 3.59 27.77 22.00
N GLU A 779 3.84 27.74 20.69
CA GLU A 779 4.95 28.42 20.02
C GLU A 779 4.90 29.93 20.25
N GLN A 780 3.71 30.53 20.15
CA GLN A 780 3.52 31.95 20.42
C GLN A 780 3.78 32.29 21.89
N ALA A 781 3.33 31.45 22.82
CA ALA A 781 3.53 31.67 24.25
C ALA A 781 5.01 31.54 24.63
N ILE A 782 5.68 30.53 24.09
CA ILE A 782 7.12 30.30 24.24
C ILE A 782 7.91 31.47 23.66
N SER A 783 7.63 31.86 22.41
CA SER A 783 8.32 32.95 21.73
C SER A 783 8.19 34.27 22.50
N ASN A 784 6.99 34.60 22.97
CA ASN A 784 6.76 35.82 23.75
C ASN A 784 7.58 35.82 25.05
N LEU A 785 7.64 34.70 25.77
CA LEU A 785 8.38 34.60 27.04
C LEU A 785 9.88 34.63 26.86
N LEU A 786 10.38 34.13 25.74
CA LEU A 786 11.80 34.18 25.44
C LEU A 786 12.23 35.59 25.03
N GLN A 787 11.39 36.33 24.29
CA GLN A 787 11.67 37.70 23.86
C GLN A 787 11.47 38.77 24.96
N ASP A 788 10.64 38.49 25.98
CA ASP A 788 10.32 39.46 27.02
C ASP A 788 11.35 39.44 28.17
N ASP A 789 11.93 40.60 28.49
CA ASP A 789 12.88 40.84 29.60
C ASP A 789 12.17 41.14 30.93
N GLN A 790 10.85 41.00 30.99
CA GLN A 790 10.05 41.22 32.20
C GLN A 790 10.34 40.19 33.32
N LYS A 791 10.08 40.62 34.56
CA LYS A 791 10.43 39.89 35.81
C LYS A 791 9.57 38.67 36.14
N GLU A 792 8.40 38.49 35.52
CA GLU A 792 7.51 37.33 35.77
C GLU A 792 7.26 36.56 34.47
N LYS A 793 7.97 35.43 34.28
CA LYS A 793 7.85 34.56 33.10
C LYS A 793 6.92 33.39 33.37
N ILE A 794 5.61 33.64 33.38
CA ILE A 794 4.63 32.56 33.53
C ILE A 794 4.27 31.98 32.16
N LEU A 795 4.70 30.75 31.86
CA LEU A 795 4.16 30.01 30.72
C LEU A 795 2.76 29.55 31.04
N LYS A 796 1.78 30.13 30.33
CA LYS A 796 0.39 29.70 30.38
C LYS A 796 -0.11 29.35 28.99
N THR A 797 -0.36 28.06 28.77
CA THR A 797 -0.90 27.59 27.49
C THR A 797 -2.01 26.57 27.67
N LYS A 798 -2.88 26.45 26.67
CA LYS A 798 -3.98 25.48 26.67
C LYS A 798 -3.39 24.08 26.56
N VAL A 799 -4.06 23.12 27.20
CA VAL A 799 -3.71 21.71 27.05
C VAL A 799 -4.89 20.84 26.67
N ARG A 800 -4.57 19.69 26.10
CA ARG A 800 -5.51 18.58 25.90
C ARG A 800 -4.97 17.32 26.56
N PHE A 801 -5.86 16.53 27.13
CA PHE A 801 -5.51 15.32 27.87
C PHE A 801 -5.83 14.07 27.06
N TYR A 802 -4.92 13.10 27.12
CA TYR A 802 -5.07 11.78 26.53
C TYR A 802 -4.64 10.73 27.56
N LEU A 803 -5.48 9.74 27.78
CA LEU A 803 -5.22 8.62 28.67
C LEU A 803 -4.43 7.56 27.90
N MET A 804 -3.19 7.31 28.32
CA MET A 804 -2.32 6.31 27.71
C MET A 804 -2.36 4.97 28.42
N HIS A 805 -2.62 4.97 29.72
CA HIS A 805 -2.79 3.76 30.53
C HIS A 805 -3.65 4.10 31.74
N ALA A 806 -4.58 3.20 32.09
CA ALA A 806 -5.31 3.27 33.34
C ALA A 806 -5.39 1.87 33.96
N SER A 807 -5.09 1.81 35.25
CA SER A 807 -5.41 0.71 36.13
C SER A 807 -6.92 0.62 36.34
N TYR A 808 -7.40 -0.61 36.59
CA TYR A 808 -8.82 -0.93 36.75
C TYR A 808 -9.51 -0.15 37.88
N GLU A 809 -8.77 0.27 38.90
CA GLU A 809 -9.32 0.91 40.11
C GLU A 809 -9.61 2.42 39.93
N GLU A 810 -8.91 3.13 39.03
CA GLU A 810 -9.07 4.59 38.81
C GLU A 810 -9.77 4.98 37.49
N GLU A 811 -10.17 3.99 36.67
CA GLU A 811 -10.64 4.19 35.29
C GLU A 811 -11.85 5.14 35.16
N THR A 812 -12.78 5.14 36.12
CA THR A 812 -13.97 6.04 36.06
C THR A 812 -13.58 7.51 36.25
N ALA A 813 -12.54 7.79 37.05
CA ALA A 813 -12.04 9.14 37.25
C ALA A 813 -11.13 9.59 36.09
N LEU A 814 -10.27 8.70 35.61
CA LEU A 814 -9.33 8.94 34.51
C LEU A 814 -10.00 9.09 33.16
N SER A 815 -11.06 8.33 32.88
CA SER A 815 -11.83 8.43 31.63
C SER A 815 -12.41 9.83 31.41
N SER A 816 -12.67 10.60 32.48
CA SER A 816 -13.12 11.99 32.38
C SER A 816 -12.06 12.95 31.80
N LEU A 817 -10.78 12.54 31.81
CA LEU A 817 -9.69 13.30 31.20
C LEU A 817 -9.58 13.05 29.70
N GLN A 818 -10.02 11.90 29.17
CA GLN A 818 -9.84 11.60 27.75
C GLN A 818 -10.49 12.66 26.85
N GLY A 819 -9.67 13.37 26.07
CA GLY A 819 -10.11 14.47 25.20
C GLY A 819 -10.53 15.75 25.93
N ALA A 820 -10.37 15.82 27.25
CA ALA A 820 -10.68 17.02 28.02
C ALA A 820 -9.73 18.17 27.65
N ASN A 821 -10.21 19.41 27.85
CA ASN A 821 -9.41 20.62 27.63
C ASN A 821 -8.99 21.22 28.97
N GLY A 822 -7.88 21.94 28.97
CA GLY A 822 -7.32 22.54 30.16
C GLY A 822 -6.31 23.64 29.87
N TRP A 823 -5.48 23.93 30.86
CA TRP A 823 -4.27 24.71 30.67
C TRP A 823 -3.15 24.25 31.60
N ILE A 824 -1.92 24.56 31.22
CA ILE A 824 -0.72 24.38 32.03
C ILE A 824 -0.16 25.74 32.42
N GLU A 825 0.39 25.83 33.61
CA GLU A 825 1.07 27.00 34.17
C GLU A 825 2.46 26.57 34.66
N TRP A 826 3.49 27.31 34.25
CA TRP A 826 4.87 27.19 34.75
C TRP A 826 5.37 28.57 35.18
N ASP A 827 5.83 28.71 36.43
CA ASP A 827 6.24 29.97 37.07
C ASP A 827 7.69 29.94 37.60
N ASP A 828 8.57 29.17 36.96
CA ASP A 828 9.96 28.86 37.35
C ASP A 828 10.11 27.95 38.59
N SER A 829 9.03 27.69 39.34
CA SER A 829 9.08 26.89 40.57
C SER A 829 8.00 25.82 40.68
N HIS A 830 6.87 26.02 40.00
CA HIS A 830 5.73 25.12 40.01
C HIS A 830 5.28 24.81 38.58
N LEU A 831 5.10 23.52 38.30
CA LEU A 831 4.40 23.07 37.10
C LEU A 831 2.99 22.63 37.50
N THR A 832 1.98 23.38 37.06
CA THR A 832 0.56 23.13 37.40
C THR A 832 -0.25 22.82 36.15
N VAL A 833 -0.93 21.67 36.15
CA VAL A 833 -1.82 21.23 35.06
C VAL A 833 -3.27 21.25 35.55
N ILE A 834 -4.16 21.89 34.80
CA ILE A 834 -5.55 22.14 35.20
C ILE A 834 -6.51 21.68 34.10
N GLN A 835 -7.52 20.89 34.47
CA GLN A 835 -8.64 20.50 33.61
C GLN A 835 -9.79 21.50 33.74
N ARG A 836 -10.37 21.88 32.60
CA ARG A 836 -11.60 22.66 32.56
C ARG A 836 -12.82 21.73 32.59
N ILE A 837 -13.63 21.85 33.64
CA ILE A 837 -14.87 21.05 33.81
C ILE A 837 -16.06 21.77 33.16
N SER A 838 -16.14 23.09 33.30
CA SER A 838 -17.21 23.89 32.69
C SER A 838 -16.74 25.31 32.40
N LEU A 839 -17.65 26.20 31.97
CA LEU A 839 -17.29 27.59 31.70
C LEU A 839 -16.68 28.30 32.93
N PHE A 840 -17.08 27.90 34.14
CA PHE A 840 -16.70 28.53 35.41
C PHE A 840 -16.06 27.58 36.43
N LYS A 841 -15.87 26.30 36.08
CA LYS A 841 -15.26 25.30 36.98
C LYS A 841 -14.01 24.71 36.35
N ALA A 842 -12.96 24.63 37.15
CA ALA A 842 -11.71 23.98 36.80
C ALA A 842 -11.20 23.16 37.98
N LYS A 843 -10.44 22.11 37.69
CA LYS A 843 -9.89 21.18 38.67
C LYS A 843 -8.41 21.00 38.38
N ARG A 844 -7.59 21.07 39.42
CA ARG A 844 -6.16 20.75 39.33
C ARG A 844 -6.02 19.26 39.06
N VAL A 845 -5.22 18.91 38.07
CA VAL A 845 -4.91 17.53 37.71
C VAL A 845 -3.55 17.16 38.28
N PHE A 846 -2.54 18.02 38.12
CA PHE A 846 -1.18 17.74 38.55
C PHE A 846 -0.48 19.00 39.04
N ILE A 847 0.29 18.90 40.12
CA ILE A 847 1.19 19.95 40.59
C ILE A 847 2.54 19.32 40.91
N ALA A 848 3.60 19.80 40.30
CA ALA A 848 4.97 19.46 40.66
C ALA A 848 5.75 20.67 41.16
N PHE A 849 6.61 20.43 42.13
CA PHE A 849 7.53 21.41 42.69
C PHE A 849 8.92 21.13 42.14
N THR A 850 9.59 22.15 41.64
CA THR A 850 10.99 22.07 41.22
C THR A 850 11.85 22.69 42.30
N HIS A 851 12.71 21.89 42.92
CA HIS A 851 13.73 22.36 43.85
C HIS A 851 15.01 22.74 43.12
#